data_AF-A0A9X3HGH9-F1
#
_entry.id   AF-A0A9X3HGH9-F1
#
_cell.length_a   1.000
_cell.length_b   1.000
_cell.length_c   1.000
_cell.angle_alpha   90.00
_cell.angle_beta   90.00
_cell.angle_gamma   90.00
#
_symmetry.space_group_name_H-M   'P 1'
#
loop_
_entity.id
_entity.type
_entity.pdbx_description
1 polymer ?
#
loop_
_entity_poly.entity_id
_entity_poly.type
_entity_poly.pdbx_seq_one_letter_code
_entity_poly.pdbx_strand_id
1 'polypeptide(L)'
;MREKEIINDMEKENQLFDGNGEHYGIYQLKKSEERTYQFMGMREASSFGFEIHGEDYELIYSDRLGMEETLNSLYEKFNINHPQDFTGHSLSVSDVVVMRKNGESKAYYVDSFGFTELPEFIHERLRLQEVFNTQDVRETVEEKGEQKEYLPVYQQTLQYAMEHGAADDYLDSRKLNIDCKKAIEETINEHFDGMRLSLEDSGGVLEQFGTERVSYVLANTLRHLSEDGRFSRDNRVWADGIEVTENIHRGMDMNLDYLVNSHPAVLDGYIHLVRGEIRMLDVEKKMGIPHVTEQTSGLMVEGHMGTWHTIGQREYHGERFFLMRHDEYGSEAADIIVSENGTLVAEDLRNGFDAEAGFAISEYLEENGASVYDLKELPADTDIVLYDGKELYTEKAQPIINDSWDYSMVGIDENGEEYRFNFNEIYSVATEKGLRLKMPELHYIDHYYVVEDLQKQGKLDIWEYSSLSEALENYFALPTHKMKALGIQNQSPLPGSLDFIQCKNGVDHLTEDWTKVTGWLNPQIYQTVQYLKESLEVHETQIAYDTGIGFFAIQHTDGGYDYTFYDKDYLEKDGGVYDDPEFTIEEAAGDLLAEEGISIHDCKVMDYEELMECVENAEKEQQAEPSLTYYVAECMEFSVLGEYHADLTIDEAFDIYKRIPSDRMNGGKGIGICLQEDSLYAGEYPLMRSNQIDMETLEGIPYMKNHPLVQQAVKEMEQRGVKLWYPIKEAQAEKETEQRQEQPQRESKKESVLKALKERQERLKAQQTEPKRPERSQSKKKGDMEL
;
A
#
# COMPACT_ATOMS: atom_id res chain seq x y z
N MET A 1 -24.18 33.67 17.08
CA MET A 1 -23.48 34.98 16.88
C MET A 1 -23.12 35.16 15.41
N ARG A 2 -22.52 34.15 14.74
CA ARG A 2 -22.25 34.15 13.29
C ARG A 2 -23.46 34.43 12.37
N GLU A 3 -24.62 33.80 12.58
CA GLU A 3 -25.83 34.12 11.77
C GLU A 3 -26.23 35.59 11.81
N LYS A 4 -26.15 36.23 12.99
CA LYS A 4 -26.47 37.66 13.13
C LYS A 4 -25.46 38.56 12.44
N GLU A 5 -24.20 38.12 12.33
CA GLU A 5 -23.16 38.84 11.59
C GLU A 5 -23.38 38.69 10.07
N ILE A 6 -23.69 37.48 9.60
CA ILE A 6 -23.98 37.19 8.19
C ILE A 6 -25.22 37.96 7.70
N ILE A 7 -26.33 37.95 8.46
CA ILE A 7 -27.54 38.71 8.14
C ILE A 7 -27.24 40.22 8.06
N ASN A 8 -26.46 40.75 9.00
CA ASN A 8 -26.11 42.16 9.05
C ASN A 8 -25.19 42.57 7.89
N ASP A 9 -24.31 41.70 7.42
CA ASP A 9 -23.43 42.00 6.28
C ASP A 9 -24.19 41.91 4.94
N MET A 10 -25.14 40.96 4.80
CA MET A 10 -26.06 40.93 3.65
C MET A 10 -26.95 42.17 3.57
N GLU A 11 -27.47 42.67 4.70
CA GLU A 11 -28.26 43.91 4.73
C GLU A 11 -27.43 45.13 4.28
N LYS A 12 -26.16 45.21 4.67
CA LYS A 12 -25.25 46.28 4.25
C LYS A 12 -24.92 46.19 2.76
N GLU A 13 -24.64 44.99 2.25
CA GLU A 13 -24.40 44.79 0.83
C GLU A 13 -25.63 45.10 -0.03
N ASN A 14 -26.83 44.70 0.41
CA ASN A 14 -28.09 45.08 -0.24
C ASN A 14 -28.27 46.61 -0.30
N GLN A 15 -27.90 47.33 0.77
CA GLN A 15 -27.91 48.80 0.75
C GLN A 15 -26.87 49.40 -0.21
N LEU A 16 -25.73 48.73 -0.38
CA LEU A 16 -24.63 49.14 -1.26
C LEU A 16 -24.91 48.85 -2.74
N PHE A 17 -25.62 47.77 -3.06
CA PHE A 17 -25.91 47.36 -4.44
C PHE A 17 -27.26 47.86 -4.95
N ASP A 18 -28.30 47.89 -4.11
CA ASP A 18 -29.66 48.24 -4.52
C ASP A 18 -30.36 49.27 -3.59
N GLY A 19 -29.68 49.71 -2.54
CA GLY A 19 -30.22 50.67 -1.58
C GLY A 19 -30.45 52.09 -2.11
N ASN A 20 -31.25 52.84 -1.34
CA ASN A 20 -31.50 54.27 -1.55
C ASN A 20 -30.38 55.11 -0.94
N GLY A 21 -29.57 55.77 -1.77
CA GLY A 21 -28.52 56.71 -1.34
C GLY A 21 -27.14 56.38 -1.91
N GLU A 22 -26.18 57.28 -1.71
CA GLU A 22 -24.79 57.08 -2.12
C GLU A 22 -24.01 56.41 -0.97
N HIS A 23 -23.36 55.29 -1.27
CA HIS A 23 -22.67 54.44 -0.31
C HIS A 23 -21.36 53.93 -0.90
N TYR A 24 -20.42 53.53 -0.04
CA TYR A 24 -19.24 52.78 -0.45
C TYR A 24 -19.04 51.56 0.47
N GLY A 25 -18.35 50.55 -0.06
CA GLY A 25 -17.96 49.35 0.67
C GLY A 25 -16.51 48.97 0.40
N ILE A 26 -15.84 48.45 1.42
CA ILE A 26 -14.46 47.97 1.38
C ILE A 26 -14.47 46.46 1.54
N TYR A 27 -13.88 45.77 0.57
CA TYR A 27 -13.79 44.32 0.49
C TYR A 27 -12.33 43.90 0.58
N GLN A 28 -12.05 42.90 1.41
CA GLN A 28 -10.71 42.33 1.58
C GLN A 28 -10.77 40.81 1.38
N LEU A 29 -9.65 40.22 0.95
CA LEU A 29 -9.58 38.78 0.68
C LEU A 29 -9.77 37.98 1.98
N LYS A 30 -10.58 36.92 1.90
CA LYS A 30 -10.76 35.95 2.98
C LYS A 30 -9.43 35.27 3.28
N LYS A 31 -9.20 34.95 4.56
CA LYS A 31 -8.04 34.12 4.96
C LYS A 31 -8.27 32.67 4.52
N SER A 32 -7.73 32.30 3.36
CA SER A 32 -7.76 30.94 2.79
C SER A 32 -6.35 30.51 2.36
N GLU A 33 -6.03 29.22 2.53
CA GLU A 33 -4.73 28.65 2.14
C GLU A 33 -4.68 28.24 0.65
N GLU A 34 -5.82 28.14 -0.04
CA GLU A 34 -5.89 27.48 -1.36
C GLU A 34 -5.81 28.42 -2.58
N ARG A 35 -6.05 29.73 -2.43
CA ARG A 35 -5.95 30.71 -3.53
C ARG A 35 -5.54 32.07 -3.00
N THR A 36 -4.32 32.55 -3.28
CA THR A 36 -3.95 33.93 -2.92
C THR A 36 -3.18 34.66 -4.02
N TYR A 37 -3.90 35.52 -4.73
CA TYR A 37 -3.33 36.67 -5.47
C TYR A 37 -3.21 37.91 -4.56
N GLN A 38 -3.00 37.68 -3.26
CA GLN A 38 -2.87 38.73 -2.26
C GLN A 38 -1.66 39.60 -2.58
N PHE A 39 -1.85 40.92 -2.57
CA PHE A 39 -0.85 41.93 -2.95
C PHE A 39 -0.41 41.92 -4.42
N MET A 40 -1.03 41.13 -5.29
CA MET A 40 -0.74 41.13 -6.73
C MET A 40 -1.56 42.21 -7.45
N GLY A 41 -0.97 42.91 -8.42
CA GLY A 41 -1.75 43.77 -9.32
C GLY A 41 -2.53 42.95 -10.36
N MET A 42 -3.53 43.53 -11.05
CA MET A 42 -4.39 42.79 -11.99
C MET A 42 -3.58 42.06 -13.08
N ARG A 43 -2.56 42.72 -13.63
CA ARG A 43 -1.71 42.11 -14.69
C ARG A 43 -0.89 40.93 -14.18
N GLU A 44 -0.46 40.99 -12.92
CA GLU A 44 0.35 39.95 -12.32
C GLU A 44 -0.53 38.74 -11.99
N ALA A 45 -1.68 38.97 -11.35
CA ALA A 45 -2.68 37.94 -11.09
C ALA A 45 -3.07 37.18 -12.37
N SER A 46 -3.43 37.90 -13.45
CA SER A 46 -3.78 37.26 -14.73
C SER A 46 -2.59 36.53 -15.38
N SER A 47 -1.34 36.96 -15.16
CA SER A 47 -0.17 36.27 -15.71
C SER A 47 0.09 34.90 -15.08
N PHE A 48 -0.36 34.71 -13.83
CA PHE A 48 -0.36 33.43 -13.13
C PHE A 48 -1.65 32.64 -13.33
N GLY A 49 -2.56 33.13 -14.18
CA GLY A 49 -3.83 32.45 -14.49
C GLY A 49 -4.94 32.68 -13.45
N PHE A 50 -4.80 33.68 -12.57
CA PHE A 50 -5.85 34.03 -11.62
C PHE A 50 -6.86 35.01 -12.23
N GLU A 51 -8.14 34.76 -11.95
CA GLU A 51 -9.25 35.69 -12.15
C GLU A 51 -9.77 36.15 -10.78
N ILE A 52 -10.15 37.42 -10.68
CA ILE A 52 -10.59 38.03 -9.42
C ILE A 52 -12.08 37.79 -9.26
N HIS A 53 -12.47 36.93 -8.32
CA HIS A 53 -13.86 36.59 -8.06
C HIS A 53 -14.37 37.17 -6.75
N GLY A 54 -15.61 37.67 -6.73
CA GLY A 54 -16.28 38.23 -5.55
C GLY A 54 -16.48 37.24 -4.41
N GLU A 55 -16.40 35.93 -4.67
CA GLU A 55 -16.45 34.88 -3.64
C GLU A 55 -15.22 34.83 -2.74
N ASP A 56 -14.06 35.27 -3.26
CA ASP A 56 -12.80 35.30 -2.53
C ASP A 56 -12.75 36.42 -1.48
N TYR A 57 -13.70 37.36 -1.53
CA TYR A 57 -13.73 38.58 -0.73
C TYR A 57 -14.80 38.55 0.36
N GLU A 58 -14.55 39.28 1.44
CA GLU A 58 -15.52 39.59 2.48
C GLU A 58 -15.74 41.11 2.59
N LEU A 59 -17.00 41.53 2.84
CA LEU A 59 -17.30 42.94 3.11
C LEU A 59 -16.81 43.28 4.52
N ILE A 60 -15.79 44.12 4.61
CA ILE A 60 -15.21 44.54 5.89
C ILE A 60 -15.86 45.79 6.44
N TYR A 61 -16.25 46.70 5.55
CA TYR A 61 -16.78 48.00 5.96
C TYR A 61 -17.71 48.59 4.91
N SER A 62 -18.77 49.27 5.34
CA SER A 62 -19.67 50.02 4.47
C SER A 62 -20.18 51.28 5.18
N ASP A 63 -20.25 52.40 4.47
CA ASP A 63 -20.83 53.65 5.01
C ASP A 63 -21.35 54.55 3.85
N ARG A 64 -21.99 55.66 4.20
CA ARG A 64 -22.49 56.66 3.26
C ARG A 64 -21.34 57.40 2.58
N LEU A 65 -21.45 57.57 1.27
CA LEU A 65 -20.51 58.33 0.47
C LEU A 65 -20.78 59.83 0.61
N GLY A 66 -19.76 60.59 0.99
CA GLY A 66 -19.80 62.05 1.07
C GLY A 66 -19.82 62.71 -0.31
N MET A 67 -20.39 63.92 -0.42
CA MET A 67 -20.60 64.61 -1.70
C MET A 67 -19.30 64.84 -2.51
N GLU A 68 -18.16 64.97 -1.83
CA GLU A 68 -16.84 65.17 -2.46
C GLU A 68 -15.91 63.94 -2.34
N GLU A 69 -16.42 62.80 -1.83
CA GLU A 69 -15.61 61.58 -1.74
C GLU A 69 -15.40 60.95 -3.13
N THR A 70 -14.17 60.51 -3.35
CA THR A 70 -13.63 59.86 -4.55
C THR A 70 -12.86 58.60 -4.15
N LEU A 71 -12.54 57.72 -5.10
CA LEU A 71 -11.72 56.53 -4.82
C LEU A 71 -10.38 56.89 -4.15
N ASN A 72 -9.73 57.98 -4.58
CA ASN A 72 -8.48 58.45 -4.00
C ASN A 72 -8.67 58.99 -2.57
N SER A 73 -9.78 59.68 -2.27
CA SER A 73 -10.02 60.15 -0.90
C SER A 73 -10.40 59.00 0.03
N LEU A 74 -11.10 57.97 -0.48
CA LEU A 74 -11.34 56.73 0.27
C LEU A 74 -10.02 55.99 0.53
N TYR A 75 -9.14 55.90 -0.46
CA TYR A 75 -7.80 55.33 -0.28
C TYR A 75 -7.01 56.05 0.81
N GLU A 76 -7.01 57.38 0.81
CA GLU A 76 -6.35 58.19 1.84
C GLU A 76 -6.98 57.98 3.22
N LYS A 77 -8.32 57.94 3.29
CA LYS A 77 -9.07 57.71 4.53
C LYS A 77 -8.71 56.35 5.16
N PHE A 78 -8.72 55.27 4.39
CA PHE A 78 -8.43 53.91 4.88
C PHE A 78 -6.93 53.57 4.96
N ASN A 79 -6.03 54.52 4.70
CA ASN A 79 -4.59 54.37 4.93
C ASN A 79 -4.03 55.32 5.99
N ILE A 80 -4.66 56.49 6.21
CA ILE A 80 -4.15 57.54 7.09
C ILE A 80 -5.13 57.88 8.22
N ASN A 81 -6.43 57.93 7.94
CA ASN A 81 -7.47 58.40 8.87
C ASN A 81 -8.59 57.37 9.02
N HIS A 82 -8.25 56.17 9.51
CA HIS A 82 -9.19 55.06 9.59
C HIS A 82 -10.42 55.43 10.43
N PRO A 83 -11.66 55.08 9.98
CA PRO A 83 -12.84 55.17 10.83
C PRO A 83 -12.66 54.38 12.13
N GLN A 84 -13.26 54.86 13.22
CA GLN A 84 -13.05 54.28 14.56
C GLN A 84 -13.60 52.85 14.70
N ASP A 85 -14.56 52.49 13.85
CA ASP A 85 -15.23 51.20 13.75
C ASP A 85 -14.69 50.32 12.61
N PHE A 86 -13.63 50.75 11.92
CA PHE A 86 -13.00 49.94 10.86
C PHE A 86 -12.13 48.83 11.45
N THR A 87 -12.46 47.57 11.13
CA THR A 87 -11.82 46.36 11.66
C THR A 87 -10.85 45.69 10.67
N GLY A 88 -10.79 46.17 9.43
CA GLY A 88 -9.91 45.66 8.38
C GLY A 88 -8.46 46.14 8.46
N HIS A 89 -7.63 45.62 7.56
CA HIS A 89 -6.30 46.19 7.32
C HIS A 89 -6.37 47.44 6.45
N SER A 90 -5.29 48.24 6.41
CA SER A 90 -5.20 49.39 5.52
C SER A 90 -5.42 48.99 4.07
N LEU A 91 -6.07 49.88 3.30
CA LEU A 91 -6.44 49.60 1.92
C LEU A 91 -5.19 49.44 1.04
N SER A 92 -5.00 48.26 0.46
CA SER A 92 -3.78 47.82 -0.21
C SER A 92 -4.05 47.13 -1.55
N VAL A 93 -2.99 46.88 -2.33
CA VAL A 93 -3.10 46.13 -3.59
C VAL A 93 -3.79 44.79 -3.30
N SER A 94 -4.73 44.39 -4.16
CA SER A 94 -5.66 43.27 -3.99
C SER A 94 -6.94 43.52 -3.22
N ASP A 95 -7.16 44.69 -2.62
CA ASP A 95 -8.46 45.03 -2.04
C ASP A 95 -9.45 45.52 -3.10
N VAL A 96 -10.76 45.46 -2.81
CA VAL A 96 -11.81 45.95 -3.71
C VAL A 96 -12.65 47.03 -3.03
N VAL A 97 -12.85 48.15 -3.72
CA VAL A 97 -13.72 49.25 -3.30
C VAL A 97 -14.96 49.27 -4.18
N VAL A 98 -16.13 49.08 -3.58
CA VAL A 98 -17.41 49.27 -4.27
C VAL A 98 -17.93 50.67 -3.95
N MET A 99 -18.37 51.40 -4.96
CA MET A 99 -18.93 52.74 -4.81
C MET A 99 -20.25 52.87 -5.55
N ARG A 100 -21.30 53.26 -4.84
CA ARG A 100 -22.62 53.61 -5.37
C ARG A 100 -22.76 55.12 -5.45
N LYS A 101 -22.82 55.65 -6.68
CA LYS A 101 -22.95 57.09 -6.95
C LYS A 101 -23.94 57.31 -8.09
N ASN A 102 -24.84 58.28 -7.97
CA ASN A 102 -25.89 58.54 -8.96
C ASN A 102 -26.80 57.32 -9.30
N GLY A 103 -26.98 56.39 -8.35
CA GLY A 103 -27.81 55.19 -8.56
C GLY A 103 -27.11 54.05 -9.32
N GLU A 104 -25.83 54.19 -9.63
CA GLU A 104 -24.99 53.13 -10.22
C GLU A 104 -23.95 52.66 -9.20
N SER A 105 -23.85 51.35 -9.01
CA SER A 105 -22.82 50.71 -8.17
C SER A 105 -21.71 50.15 -9.06
N LYS A 106 -20.46 50.48 -8.75
CA LYS A 106 -19.27 50.00 -9.48
C LYS A 106 -18.23 49.48 -8.50
N ALA A 107 -17.58 48.36 -8.85
CA ALA A 107 -16.49 47.78 -8.08
C ALA A 107 -15.14 48.14 -8.70
N TYR A 108 -14.15 48.43 -7.85
CA TYR A 108 -12.82 48.86 -8.25
C TYR A 108 -11.76 48.10 -7.48
N TYR A 109 -10.95 47.31 -8.18
CA TYR A 109 -9.75 46.67 -7.66
C TYR A 109 -8.66 47.70 -7.39
N VAL A 110 -8.05 47.62 -6.21
CA VAL A 110 -6.88 48.43 -5.85
C VAL A 110 -5.65 47.80 -6.50
N ASP A 111 -5.12 48.47 -7.51
CA ASP A 111 -3.96 48.00 -8.26
C ASP A 111 -2.68 48.72 -7.78
N SER A 112 -1.53 48.19 -8.20
CA SER A 112 -0.20 48.77 -8.04
C SER A 112 -0.13 50.27 -8.42
N PHE A 113 -0.97 50.71 -9.37
CA PHE A 113 -1.14 52.11 -9.74
C PHE A 113 -2.61 52.44 -9.98
N GLY A 114 -3.28 52.92 -8.94
CA GLY A 114 -4.66 53.41 -9.03
C GLY A 114 -5.69 52.29 -8.90
N PHE A 115 -6.77 52.39 -9.68
CA PHE A 115 -7.93 51.52 -9.56
C PHE A 115 -8.34 50.94 -10.91
N THR A 116 -8.66 49.65 -10.93
CA THR A 116 -9.15 48.94 -12.12
C THR A 116 -10.60 48.51 -11.88
N GLU A 117 -11.52 48.83 -12.79
CA GLU A 117 -12.95 48.47 -12.63
C GLU A 117 -13.15 46.95 -12.79
N LEU A 118 -13.97 46.37 -11.90
CA LEU A 118 -14.38 44.96 -11.93
C LEU A 118 -15.89 44.86 -12.25
N PRO A 119 -16.28 44.67 -13.52
CA PRO A 119 -17.69 44.74 -13.94
C PRO A 119 -18.54 43.56 -13.41
N GLU A 120 -17.95 42.37 -13.26
CA GLU A 120 -18.66 41.16 -12.83
C GLU A 120 -18.74 41.02 -11.30
N PHE A 121 -17.88 41.72 -10.56
CA PHE A 121 -17.74 41.56 -9.11
C PHE A 121 -19.07 41.74 -8.36
N ILE A 122 -19.87 42.75 -8.73
CA ILE A 122 -21.16 42.99 -8.09
C ILE A 122 -22.17 41.88 -8.43
N HIS A 123 -22.17 41.41 -9.68
CA HIS A 123 -23.05 40.32 -10.12
C HIS A 123 -22.69 39.00 -9.41
N GLU A 124 -21.39 38.71 -9.23
CA GLU A 124 -20.91 37.56 -8.46
C GLU A 124 -21.35 37.65 -6.99
N ARG A 125 -21.21 38.82 -6.34
CA ARG A 125 -21.66 39.04 -4.95
C ARG A 125 -23.17 38.87 -4.79
N LEU A 126 -23.97 39.37 -5.75
CA LEU A 126 -25.43 39.21 -5.73
C LEU A 126 -25.84 37.73 -5.90
N ARG A 127 -25.17 36.97 -6.78
CA ARG A 127 -25.41 35.53 -6.92
C ARG A 127 -25.13 34.77 -5.63
N LEU A 128 -24.04 35.09 -4.93
CA LEU A 128 -23.72 34.47 -3.63
C LEU A 128 -24.82 34.75 -2.60
N GLN A 129 -25.40 35.95 -2.60
CA GLN A 129 -26.54 36.29 -1.72
C GLN A 129 -27.81 35.52 -2.07
N GLU A 130 -28.09 35.28 -3.36
CA GLU A 130 -29.23 34.44 -3.79
C GLU A 130 -29.07 32.99 -3.32
N VAL A 131 -27.84 32.46 -3.32
CA VAL A 131 -27.51 31.13 -2.77
C VAL A 131 -27.69 31.08 -1.25
N PHE A 132 -27.27 32.12 -0.51
CA PHE A 132 -27.50 32.20 0.94
C PHE A 132 -28.99 32.37 1.29
N ASN A 133 -29.74 33.20 0.55
CA ASN A 133 -31.19 33.35 0.73
C ASN A 133 -31.97 32.06 0.39
N THR A 134 -31.46 31.21 -0.50
CA THR A 134 -32.05 29.88 -0.75
C THR A 134 -31.69 28.84 0.31
N GLN A 135 -30.59 29.02 1.06
CA GLN A 135 -30.29 28.24 2.27
C GLN A 135 -31.17 28.62 3.48
N ASP A 136 -31.50 29.90 3.67
CA ASP A 136 -32.47 30.33 4.72
C ASP A 136 -33.92 29.89 4.42
N VAL A 137 -34.26 29.67 3.14
CA VAL A 137 -35.51 29.02 2.74
C VAL A 137 -35.44 27.49 2.94
N ARG A 138 -34.25 26.88 2.99
CA ARG A 138 -34.10 25.46 3.40
C ARG A 138 -34.37 25.30 4.91
N GLU A 139 -33.83 26.17 5.77
CA GLU A 139 -34.01 26.04 7.22
C GLU A 139 -35.42 26.41 7.74
N THR A 140 -36.22 27.18 6.98
CA THR A 140 -37.61 27.49 7.39
C THR A 140 -38.67 26.55 6.81
N VAL A 141 -38.29 25.64 5.90
CA VAL A 141 -39.20 24.64 5.30
C VAL A 141 -38.96 23.23 5.88
N GLU A 142 -37.88 23.00 6.63
CA GLU A 142 -37.65 21.74 7.36
C GLU A 142 -38.55 21.55 8.61
N GLU A 143 -39.31 22.56 9.03
CA GLU A 143 -40.38 22.41 10.03
C GLU A 143 -41.78 22.33 9.38
N LYS A 144 -42.02 21.26 8.59
CA LYS A 144 -43.31 20.57 8.39
C LYS A 144 -43.24 19.78 7.09
N GLY A 145 -43.28 18.45 7.19
CA GLY A 145 -43.41 17.54 6.05
C GLY A 145 -44.71 17.72 5.26
N GLU A 146 -44.76 18.74 4.42
CA GLU A 146 -45.67 18.83 3.30
C GLU A 146 -44.87 18.51 2.03
N GLN A 147 -45.44 17.68 1.14
CA GLN A 147 -44.93 17.48 -0.22
C GLN A 147 -44.55 18.84 -0.80
N LYS A 148 -43.38 18.99 -1.44
CA LYS A 148 -42.99 20.22 -2.12
C LYS A 148 -44.12 20.62 -3.09
N GLU A 149 -44.98 21.53 -2.65
CA GLU A 149 -46.25 21.82 -3.31
C GLU A 149 -45.94 22.79 -4.44
N TYR A 150 -45.73 22.24 -5.63
CA TYR A 150 -45.56 23.06 -6.82
C TYR A 150 -46.90 23.71 -7.15
N LEU A 151 -46.88 25.05 -7.27
CA LEU A 151 -48.05 25.77 -7.77
C LEU A 151 -48.46 25.19 -9.13
N PRO A 152 -49.74 24.78 -9.33
CA PRO A 152 -50.14 24.07 -10.54
C PRO A 152 -50.06 24.98 -11.78
N VAL A 153 -50.01 24.34 -12.95
CA VAL A 153 -50.11 25.06 -14.23
C VAL A 153 -51.57 25.46 -14.47
N TYR A 154 -51.81 26.75 -14.71
CA TYR A 154 -53.14 27.24 -15.06
C TYR A 154 -53.41 27.00 -16.55
N GLN A 155 -54.20 25.98 -16.85
CA GLN A 155 -54.39 25.48 -18.23
C GLN A 155 -55.40 26.30 -19.06
N GLN A 156 -56.18 27.20 -18.45
CA GLN A 156 -57.22 27.99 -19.12
C GLN A 156 -56.70 29.34 -19.64
N THR A 157 -57.44 29.97 -20.55
CA THR A 157 -57.03 31.25 -21.17
C THR A 157 -57.14 32.43 -20.20
N LEU A 158 -56.42 33.52 -20.48
CA LEU A 158 -56.53 34.77 -19.71
C LEU A 158 -57.98 35.30 -19.73
N GLN A 159 -58.68 35.16 -20.86
CA GLN A 159 -60.08 35.55 -20.99
C GLN A 159 -60.97 34.77 -20.03
N TYR A 160 -60.79 33.45 -19.97
CA TYR A 160 -61.53 32.59 -19.04
C TYR A 160 -61.24 32.98 -17.58
N ALA A 161 -59.97 33.18 -17.23
CA ALA A 161 -59.56 33.60 -15.89
C ALA A 161 -60.21 34.93 -15.47
N MET A 162 -60.25 35.91 -16.37
CA MET A 162 -60.93 37.19 -16.14
C MET A 162 -62.46 37.04 -15.95
N GLU A 163 -63.10 36.17 -16.73
CA GLU A 163 -64.55 35.91 -16.63
C GLU A 163 -64.93 35.19 -15.34
N HIS A 164 -64.01 34.41 -14.76
CA HIS A 164 -64.24 33.60 -13.56
C HIS A 164 -63.59 34.17 -12.29
N GLY A 165 -63.00 35.37 -12.36
CA GLY A 165 -62.38 36.03 -11.21
C GLY A 165 -61.09 35.37 -10.72
N ALA A 166 -60.41 34.60 -11.57
CA ALA A 166 -59.16 33.88 -11.29
C ALA A 166 -57.97 34.48 -12.08
N ALA A 167 -58.02 35.78 -12.37
CA ALA A 167 -57.00 36.46 -13.16
C ALA A 167 -55.62 36.46 -12.48
N ASP A 168 -55.59 36.57 -11.15
CA ASP A 168 -54.35 36.57 -10.36
C ASP A 168 -53.66 35.20 -10.44
N ASP A 169 -54.40 34.10 -10.27
CA ASP A 169 -53.89 32.73 -10.41
C ASP A 169 -53.26 32.48 -11.79
N TYR A 170 -53.90 33.00 -12.85
CA TYR A 170 -53.35 32.93 -14.21
C TYR A 170 -52.04 33.72 -14.33
N LEU A 171 -51.98 34.94 -13.78
CA LEU A 171 -50.79 35.78 -13.84
C LEU A 171 -49.62 35.17 -13.07
N ASP A 172 -49.88 34.59 -11.91
CA ASP A 172 -48.87 33.90 -11.10
C ASP A 172 -48.34 32.65 -11.80
N SER A 173 -49.24 31.84 -12.37
CA SER A 173 -48.85 30.67 -13.17
C SER A 173 -48.05 31.08 -14.42
N ARG A 174 -48.46 32.14 -15.12
CA ARG A 174 -47.74 32.69 -16.28
C ARG A 174 -46.36 33.21 -15.90
N LYS A 175 -46.22 33.89 -14.75
CA LYS A 175 -44.91 34.34 -14.25
C LYS A 175 -43.98 33.14 -14.05
N LEU A 176 -44.47 32.09 -13.39
CA LEU A 176 -43.67 30.91 -13.14
C LEU A 176 -43.34 30.10 -14.41
N ASN A 177 -44.19 30.13 -15.43
CA ASN A 177 -43.87 29.56 -16.75
C ASN A 177 -42.71 30.33 -17.42
N ILE A 178 -42.67 31.66 -17.27
CA ILE A 178 -41.57 32.50 -17.77
C ILE A 178 -40.29 32.22 -16.99
N ASP A 179 -40.37 32.08 -15.68
CA ASP A 179 -39.21 31.77 -14.84
C ASP A 179 -38.67 30.36 -15.15
N CYS A 180 -39.55 29.38 -15.34
CA CYS A 180 -39.19 28.02 -15.79
C CYS A 180 -38.51 28.03 -17.16
N LYS A 181 -39.02 28.81 -18.12
CA LYS A 181 -38.34 29.01 -19.41
C LYS A 181 -36.92 29.52 -19.22
N LYS A 182 -36.72 30.57 -18.41
CA LYS A 182 -35.40 31.20 -18.23
C LYS A 182 -34.41 30.21 -17.62
N ALA A 183 -34.84 29.46 -16.61
CA ALA A 183 -34.00 28.42 -16.01
C ALA A 183 -33.57 27.38 -17.05
N ILE A 184 -34.48 26.92 -17.92
CA ILE A 184 -34.14 26.01 -19.02
C ILE A 184 -33.11 26.64 -19.97
N GLU A 185 -33.29 27.91 -20.34
CA GLU A 185 -32.35 28.62 -21.23
C GLU A 185 -30.97 28.77 -20.59
N GLU A 186 -30.91 29.14 -19.31
CA GLU A 186 -29.68 29.30 -18.53
C GLU A 186 -28.95 27.96 -18.40
N THR A 187 -29.64 26.90 -17.98
CA THR A 187 -29.08 25.55 -17.89
C THR A 187 -28.49 25.08 -19.23
N ILE A 188 -29.21 25.28 -20.34
CA ILE A 188 -28.70 24.92 -21.66
C ILE A 188 -27.47 25.75 -22.03
N ASN A 189 -27.48 27.06 -21.76
CA ASN A 189 -26.37 27.95 -22.14
C ASN A 189 -25.09 27.67 -21.33
N GLU A 190 -25.21 27.37 -20.04
CA GLU A 190 -24.07 27.06 -19.17
C GLU A 190 -23.39 25.73 -19.53
N HIS A 191 -24.17 24.77 -20.01
CA HIS A 191 -23.69 23.40 -20.28
C HIS A 191 -23.55 23.08 -21.78
N PHE A 192 -23.61 24.09 -22.65
CA PHE A 192 -23.43 23.91 -24.09
C PHE A 192 -22.11 24.52 -24.55
N ASP A 193 -21.14 23.65 -24.87
CA ASP A 193 -19.79 24.04 -25.29
C ASP A 193 -19.68 24.50 -26.76
N GLY A 194 -20.82 24.64 -27.45
CA GLY A 194 -20.91 24.95 -28.88
C GLY A 194 -20.97 23.73 -29.79
N MET A 195 -20.69 22.52 -29.29
CA MET A 195 -20.76 21.26 -30.04
C MET A 195 -21.67 20.22 -29.38
N ARG A 196 -21.71 20.16 -28.05
CA ARG A 196 -22.48 19.18 -27.26
C ARG A 196 -23.05 19.82 -26.00
N LEU A 197 -24.21 19.32 -25.59
CA LEU A 197 -24.79 19.61 -24.29
C LEU A 197 -24.21 18.61 -23.27
N SER A 198 -23.39 19.09 -22.34
CA SER A 198 -22.75 18.29 -21.28
C SER A 198 -23.62 18.27 -20.02
N LEU A 199 -24.79 17.67 -20.14
CA LEU A 199 -25.73 17.44 -19.03
C LEU A 199 -26.00 15.95 -18.90
N GLU A 200 -26.04 15.47 -17.66
CA GLU A 200 -26.48 14.11 -17.31
C GLU A 200 -27.96 14.10 -16.85
N ASP A 201 -28.44 15.22 -16.28
CA ASP A 201 -29.80 15.46 -15.81
C ASP A 201 -30.33 16.86 -16.20
N SER A 202 -31.52 17.23 -15.72
CA SER A 202 -32.23 18.47 -16.05
C SER A 202 -31.54 19.75 -15.56
N GLY A 203 -30.45 19.65 -14.79
CA GLY A 203 -29.73 20.76 -14.18
C GLY A 203 -30.52 21.43 -13.06
N GLY A 204 -31.26 20.63 -12.27
CA GLY A 204 -32.10 21.11 -11.16
C GLY A 204 -33.44 21.75 -11.55
N VAL A 205 -33.72 21.91 -12.85
CA VAL A 205 -34.97 22.55 -13.34
C VAL A 205 -36.22 21.77 -12.91
N LEU A 206 -36.17 20.43 -12.92
CA LEU A 206 -37.29 19.60 -12.47
C LEU A 206 -37.55 19.72 -10.97
N GLU A 207 -36.50 19.90 -10.16
CA GLU A 207 -36.61 20.12 -8.72
C GLU A 207 -37.17 21.51 -8.39
N GLN A 208 -36.87 22.52 -9.21
CA GLN A 208 -37.32 23.89 -8.97
C GLN A 208 -38.78 24.11 -9.38
N PHE A 209 -39.20 23.56 -10.52
CA PHE A 209 -40.50 23.89 -11.11
C PHE A 209 -41.49 22.71 -11.16
N GLY A 210 -41.03 21.49 -10.90
CA GLY A 210 -41.85 20.28 -10.94
C GLY A 210 -42.07 19.74 -12.35
N THR A 211 -42.38 18.44 -12.43
CA THR A 211 -42.51 17.72 -13.71
C THR A 211 -43.63 18.26 -14.59
N GLU A 212 -44.75 18.72 -13.99
CA GLU A 212 -45.91 19.24 -14.71
C GLU A 212 -45.58 20.53 -15.48
N ARG A 213 -44.97 21.52 -14.81
CA ARG A 213 -44.67 22.83 -15.41
C ARG A 213 -43.57 22.74 -16.46
N VAL A 214 -42.48 22.02 -16.17
CA VAL A 214 -41.38 21.82 -17.12
C VAL A 214 -41.90 21.14 -18.38
N SER A 215 -42.73 20.10 -18.23
CA SER A 215 -43.37 19.43 -19.37
C SER A 215 -44.27 20.38 -20.16
N TYR A 216 -45.06 21.21 -19.48
CA TYR A 216 -45.96 22.17 -20.12
C TYR A 216 -45.22 23.24 -20.94
N VAL A 217 -44.17 23.85 -20.38
CA VAL A 217 -43.36 24.89 -21.06
C VAL A 217 -42.64 24.31 -22.28
N LEU A 218 -42.04 23.12 -22.15
CA LEU A 218 -41.36 22.44 -23.26
C LEU A 218 -42.35 21.99 -24.35
N ALA A 219 -43.53 21.49 -23.98
CA ALA A 219 -44.58 21.11 -24.94
C ALA A 219 -45.13 22.33 -25.68
N ASN A 220 -45.39 23.43 -24.98
CA ASN A 220 -45.78 24.70 -25.59
C ASN A 220 -44.73 25.16 -26.60
N THR A 221 -43.45 25.08 -26.23
CA THR A 221 -42.34 25.43 -27.13
C THR A 221 -42.30 24.56 -28.39
N LEU A 222 -42.40 23.24 -28.23
CA LEU A 222 -42.41 22.31 -29.35
C LEU A 222 -43.58 22.53 -30.30
N ARG A 223 -44.78 22.83 -29.80
CA ARG A 223 -45.95 23.07 -30.64
C ARG A 223 -45.76 24.28 -31.55
N HIS A 224 -45.18 25.37 -31.03
CA HIS A 224 -44.93 26.60 -31.78
C HIS A 224 -43.71 26.51 -32.71
N LEU A 225 -42.72 25.66 -32.40
CA LEU A 225 -41.51 25.48 -33.22
C LEU A 225 -41.53 24.21 -34.09
N SER A 226 -42.64 23.45 -34.08
CA SER A 226 -42.77 22.14 -34.74
C SER A 226 -42.56 22.17 -36.26
N GLU A 227 -42.72 23.34 -36.90
CA GLU A 227 -42.54 23.52 -38.35
C GLU A 227 -41.07 23.54 -38.82
N ASP A 228 -40.09 23.71 -37.91
CA ASP A 228 -38.65 23.75 -38.26
C ASP A 228 -38.07 22.36 -38.65
N GLY A 229 -38.79 21.26 -38.37
CA GLY A 229 -38.42 19.91 -38.82
C GLY A 229 -37.17 19.30 -38.17
N ARG A 230 -36.49 20.02 -37.27
CA ARG A 230 -35.29 19.57 -36.53
C ARG A 230 -35.58 18.83 -35.23
N PHE A 231 -36.81 18.92 -34.72
CA PHE A 231 -37.24 18.17 -33.54
C PHE A 231 -37.57 16.71 -33.87
N SER A 232 -37.12 15.80 -33.00
CA SER A 232 -37.36 14.37 -33.14
C SER A 232 -38.87 14.05 -33.17
N ARG A 233 -39.23 12.98 -33.88
CA ARG A 233 -40.63 12.50 -33.92
C ARG A 233 -41.16 12.19 -32.53
N ASP A 234 -40.33 11.63 -31.67
CA ASP A 234 -40.74 11.20 -30.33
C ASP A 234 -41.01 12.38 -29.39
N ASN A 235 -40.21 13.46 -29.49
CA ASN A 235 -40.47 14.69 -28.74
C ASN A 235 -41.77 15.37 -29.22
N ARG A 236 -42.01 15.40 -30.54
CA ARG A 236 -43.26 15.96 -31.10
C ARG A 236 -44.52 15.21 -30.65
N VAL A 237 -44.50 13.88 -30.75
CA VAL A 237 -45.64 13.04 -30.31
C VAL A 237 -45.90 13.18 -28.81
N TRP A 238 -44.84 13.34 -28.00
CA TRP A 238 -44.97 13.60 -26.58
C TRP A 238 -45.61 14.97 -26.28
N ALA A 239 -45.16 16.02 -26.96
CA ALA A 239 -45.73 17.36 -26.82
C ALA A 239 -47.19 17.44 -27.28
N ASP A 240 -47.58 16.69 -28.31
CA ASP A 240 -48.98 16.58 -28.77
C ASP A 240 -49.89 15.94 -27.71
N GLY A 241 -49.33 15.13 -26.80
CA GLY A 241 -50.04 14.51 -25.69
C GLY A 241 -50.32 15.45 -24.51
N ILE A 242 -49.72 16.64 -24.48
CA ILE A 242 -49.90 17.64 -23.42
C ILE A 242 -50.86 18.73 -23.92
N GLU A 243 -51.94 18.96 -23.17
CA GLU A 243 -52.96 19.94 -23.52
C GLU A 243 -52.46 21.36 -23.24
N VAL A 244 -52.18 22.10 -24.30
CA VAL A 244 -51.81 23.52 -24.26
C VAL A 244 -52.90 24.32 -24.97
N THR A 245 -53.73 25.02 -24.19
CA THR A 245 -54.85 25.82 -24.70
C THR A 245 -54.35 27.05 -25.44
N GLU A 246 -54.90 27.30 -26.64
CA GLU A 246 -54.61 28.51 -27.42
C GLU A 246 -55.09 29.76 -26.67
N ASN A 247 -54.18 30.71 -26.41
CA ASN A 247 -54.41 31.81 -25.47
C ASN A 247 -54.29 33.18 -26.13
N ILE A 248 -55.23 33.47 -27.04
CA ILE A 248 -55.28 34.76 -27.73
C ILE A 248 -56.05 35.78 -26.88
N HIS A 249 -55.35 36.81 -26.40
CA HIS A 249 -55.96 37.96 -25.75
C HIS A 249 -55.63 39.25 -26.52
N ARG A 250 -56.67 39.97 -26.97
CA ARG A 250 -56.55 41.21 -27.77
C ARG A 250 -55.66 41.07 -29.02
N GLY A 251 -55.68 39.89 -29.66
CA GLY A 251 -54.90 39.60 -30.86
C GLY A 251 -53.43 39.30 -30.62
N MET A 252 -53.01 39.17 -29.35
CA MET A 252 -51.69 38.66 -28.97
C MET A 252 -51.84 37.26 -28.38
N ASP A 253 -51.00 36.34 -28.80
CA ASP A 253 -50.93 35.01 -28.22
C ASP A 253 -50.03 35.04 -26.98
N MET A 254 -50.62 34.84 -25.82
CA MET A 254 -49.96 34.89 -24.52
C MET A 254 -49.03 33.68 -24.30
N ASN A 255 -49.14 32.62 -25.11
CA ASN A 255 -48.28 31.45 -25.00
C ASN A 255 -46.87 31.70 -25.55
N LEU A 256 -46.68 32.78 -26.32
CA LEU A 256 -45.39 33.14 -26.90
C LEU A 256 -44.37 33.62 -25.86
N ASP A 257 -44.82 34.09 -24.69
CA ASP A 257 -43.95 34.71 -23.69
C ASP A 257 -42.96 33.72 -23.05
N TYR A 258 -43.37 32.45 -22.97
CA TYR A 258 -42.62 31.37 -22.33
C TYR A 258 -42.18 30.28 -23.33
N LEU A 259 -41.91 30.67 -24.58
CA LEU A 259 -41.18 29.82 -25.54
C LEU A 259 -39.68 29.83 -25.24
N VAL A 260 -39.09 28.65 -25.05
CA VAL A 260 -37.64 28.48 -24.82
C VAL A 260 -36.87 28.83 -26.09
N ASN A 261 -35.96 29.78 -25.98
CA ASN A 261 -35.10 30.27 -27.03
C ASN A 261 -33.74 29.57 -26.97
N SER A 262 -33.62 28.46 -27.69
CA SER A 262 -32.36 27.75 -27.89
C SER A 262 -32.32 27.17 -29.31
N HIS A 263 -31.13 26.75 -29.77
CA HIS A 263 -31.01 26.12 -31.06
C HIS A 263 -31.86 24.82 -31.10
N PRO A 264 -32.72 24.61 -32.10
CA PRO A 264 -33.70 23.51 -32.10
C PRO A 264 -33.11 22.11 -31.87
N ALA A 265 -31.90 21.84 -32.37
CA ALA A 265 -31.23 20.55 -32.13
C ALA A 265 -30.71 20.38 -30.69
N VAL A 266 -30.28 21.48 -30.04
CA VAL A 266 -29.81 21.46 -28.65
C VAL A 266 -31.02 21.30 -27.72
N LEU A 267 -32.08 22.06 -28.00
CA LEU A 267 -33.34 21.94 -27.29
C LEU A 267 -33.98 20.55 -27.44
N ASP A 268 -33.92 19.93 -28.63
CA ASP A 268 -34.39 18.56 -28.83
C ASP A 268 -33.63 17.55 -27.96
N GLY A 269 -32.31 17.72 -27.83
CA GLY A 269 -31.45 16.93 -26.95
C GLY A 269 -31.80 17.10 -25.47
N TYR A 270 -31.95 18.35 -25.01
CA TYR A 270 -32.36 18.66 -23.64
C TYR A 270 -33.74 18.09 -23.31
N ILE A 271 -34.72 18.23 -24.22
CA ILE A 271 -36.06 17.65 -24.03
C ILE A 271 -35.99 16.12 -23.93
N HIS A 272 -35.15 15.46 -24.73
CA HIS A 272 -34.98 14.02 -24.64
C HIS A 272 -34.47 13.59 -23.25
N LEU A 273 -33.50 14.34 -22.73
CA LEU A 273 -32.88 14.12 -21.43
C LEU A 273 -33.88 14.32 -20.28
N VAL A 274 -34.56 15.46 -20.23
CA VAL A 274 -35.60 15.76 -19.22
C VAL A 274 -36.70 14.70 -19.24
N ARG A 275 -37.12 14.24 -20.43
CA ARG A 275 -38.08 13.13 -20.56
C ARG A 275 -37.51 11.80 -20.07
N GLY A 276 -36.21 11.58 -20.17
CA GLY A 276 -35.50 10.44 -19.59
C GLY A 276 -35.60 10.47 -18.06
N GLU A 277 -35.24 11.59 -17.45
CA GLU A 277 -35.31 11.80 -16.00
C GLU A 277 -36.74 11.69 -15.46
N ILE A 278 -37.73 12.33 -16.09
CA ILE A 278 -39.15 12.16 -15.72
C ILE A 278 -39.58 10.69 -15.80
N ARG A 279 -39.12 9.94 -16.81
CA ARG A 279 -39.39 8.51 -16.92
C ARG A 279 -38.72 7.71 -15.82
N MET A 280 -37.50 8.06 -15.41
CA MET A 280 -36.83 7.43 -14.28
C MET A 280 -37.57 7.73 -12.98
N LEU A 281 -37.93 8.98 -12.71
CA LEU A 281 -38.75 9.37 -11.54
C LEU A 281 -40.11 8.65 -11.50
N ASP A 282 -40.77 8.51 -12.65
CA ASP A 282 -42.02 7.76 -12.79
C ASP A 282 -41.81 6.25 -12.59
N VAL A 283 -40.65 5.72 -13.01
CA VAL A 283 -40.26 4.33 -12.80
C VAL A 283 -39.94 4.11 -11.33
N GLU A 284 -39.16 4.95 -10.67
CA GLU A 284 -38.85 4.90 -9.23
C GLU A 284 -40.11 4.96 -8.37
N LYS A 285 -41.04 5.89 -8.69
CA LYS A 285 -42.36 5.97 -8.04
C LYS A 285 -43.23 4.74 -8.28
N LYS A 286 -43.12 4.10 -9.46
CA LYS A 286 -43.88 2.87 -9.79
C LYS A 286 -43.20 1.59 -9.30
N MET A 287 -41.89 1.60 -9.11
CA MET A 287 -41.06 0.52 -8.58
C MET A 287 -41.08 0.50 -7.05
N GLY A 288 -41.43 1.62 -6.41
CA GLY A 288 -41.60 1.70 -4.97
C GLY A 288 -40.28 1.66 -4.20
N ILE A 289 -39.23 2.34 -4.69
CA ILE A 289 -37.98 2.52 -3.95
C ILE A 289 -38.32 3.34 -2.68
N PRO A 290 -38.21 2.79 -1.47
CA PRO A 290 -38.58 3.49 -0.24
C PRO A 290 -37.49 4.49 0.12
N HIS A 291 -37.82 5.78 0.20
CA HIS A 291 -36.94 6.76 0.86
C HIS A 291 -37.29 6.78 2.36
N VAL A 292 -36.41 6.23 3.18
CA VAL A 292 -36.59 6.13 4.63
C VAL A 292 -36.26 7.47 5.27
N THR A 293 -37.14 7.91 6.16
CA THR A 293 -37.06 9.18 6.89
C THR A 293 -37.39 8.93 8.36
N GLU A 294 -37.22 9.95 9.20
CA GLU A 294 -37.62 9.89 10.61
C GLU A 294 -39.11 9.60 10.82
N GLN A 295 -39.98 9.92 9.84
CA GLN A 295 -41.42 9.68 9.94
C GLN A 295 -41.88 8.42 9.19
N THR A 296 -40.95 7.65 8.63
CA THR A 296 -41.29 6.43 7.90
C THR A 296 -41.96 5.41 8.81
N SER A 297 -43.12 4.92 8.38
CA SER A 297 -43.91 3.87 9.03
C SER A 297 -44.58 3.02 7.96
N GLY A 298 -44.83 1.75 8.24
CA GLY A 298 -45.38 0.84 7.24
C GLY A 298 -44.35 0.33 6.24
N LEU A 299 -43.04 0.51 6.48
CA LEU A 299 -41.99 0.05 5.58
C LEU A 299 -41.91 -1.48 5.58
N MET A 300 -41.93 -2.10 4.40
CA MET A 300 -41.58 -3.51 4.26
C MET A 300 -40.09 -3.60 3.93
N VAL A 301 -39.35 -4.40 4.70
CA VAL A 301 -37.91 -4.61 4.52
C VAL A 301 -37.69 -6.01 3.95
N GLU A 302 -36.86 -6.13 2.92
CA GLU A 302 -36.58 -7.41 2.28
C GLU A 302 -36.02 -8.41 3.30
N GLY A 303 -36.50 -9.66 3.26
CA GLY A 303 -36.11 -10.71 4.22
C GLY A 303 -36.86 -10.67 5.56
N HIS A 304 -37.51 -9.57 5.93
CA HIS A 304 -38.22 -9.43 7.21
C HIS A 304 -39.75 -9.35 7.03
N MET A 305 -40.47 -10.19 7.78
CA MET A 305 -41.93 -10.20 7.76
C MET A 305 -42.50 -8.99 8.49
N GLY A 306 -43.61 -8.46 7.97
CA GLY A 306 -44.35 -7.36 8.60
C GLY A 306 -43.93 -5.99 8.10
N THR A 307 -44.31 -4.96 8.86
CA THR A 307 -43.99 -3.57 8.55
C THR A 307 -43.27 -2.91 9.71
N TRP A 308 -42.47 -1.91 9.40
CA TRP A 308 -41.53 -1.27 10.32
C TRP A 308 -41.69 0.25 10.30
N HIS A 309 -41.43 0.90 11.44
CA HIS A 309 -41.35 2.35 11.58
C HIS A 309 -40.04 2.80 12.21
N THR A 310 -39.62 4.00 11.85
CA THR A 310 -38.40 4.61 12.36
C THR A 310 -38.55 4.97 13.84
N ILE A 311 -37.54 4.64 14.65
CA ILE A 311 -37.46 4.97 16.09
C ILE A 311 -36.16 5.69 16.47
N GLY A 312 -35.21 5.78 15.55
CA GLY A 312 -33.96 6.51 15.73
C GLY A 312 -33.20 6.61 14.42
N GLN A 313 -32.21 7.50 14.36
CA GLN A 313 -31.33 7.62 13.22
C GLN A 313 -29.91 7.96 13.68
N ARG A 314 -28.93 7.66 12.82
CA ARG A 314 -27.56 8.16 12.91
C ARG A 314 -27.01 8.39 11.52
N GLU A 315 -26.07 9.31 11.42
CA GLU A 315 -25.33 9.58 10.19
C GLU A 315 -23.90 9.07 10.36
N TYR A 316 -23.42 8.33 9.37
CA TYR A 316 -22.05 7.84 9.29
C TYR A 316 -21.53 8.14 7.88
N HIS A 317 -20.41 8.84 7.77
CA HIS A 317 -19.78 9.19 6.48
C HIS A 317 -20.70 9.90 5.47
N GLY A 318 -21.66 10.71 5.94
CA GLY A 318 -22.61 11.41 5.09
C GLY A 318 -23.81 10.56 4.63
N GLU A 319 -23.89 9.30 5.05
CA GLU A 319 -25.04 8.43 4.85
C GLU A 319 -25.87 8.30 6.14
N ARG A 320 -27.20 8.36 6.02
CA ARG A 320 -28.10 8.17 7.17
C ARG A 320 -28.58 6.73 7.27
N PHE A 321 -28.56 6.24 8.50
CA PHE A 321 -29.02 4.92 8.91
C PHE A 321 -30.17 5.07 9.89
N PHE A 322 -31.23 4.29 9.70
CA PHE A 322 -32.46 4.38 10.48
C PHE A 322 -32.68 3.11 11.28
N LEU A 323 -32.82 3.26 12.60
CA LEU A 323 -33.23 2.19 13.49
C LEU A 323 -34.74 2.02 13.38
N MET A 324 -35.17 0.82 13.03
CA MET A 324 -36.55 0.48 12.72
C MET A 324 -37.11 -0.50 13.74
N ARG A 325 -38.35 -0.26 14.16
CA ARG A 325 -39.11 -1.13 15.05
C ARG A 325 -40.32 -1.72 14.36
N HIS A 326 -40.62 -2.97 14.65
CA HIS A 326 -41.76 -3.67 14.06
C HIS A 326 -43.08 -3.02 14.52
N ASP A 327 -44.00 -2.74 13.58
CA ASP A 327 -45.26 -2.05 13.85
C ASP A 327 -46.22 -2.88 14.72
N GLU A 328 -46.38 -4.18 14.44
CA GLU A 328 -47.27 -5.08 15.20
C GLU A 328 -46.68 -5.55 16.53
N TYR A 329 -45.41 -6.00 16.52
CA TYR A 329 -44.78 -6.64 17.68
C TYR A 329 -43.97 -5.67 18.56
N GLY A 330 -43.71 -4.44 18.11
CA GLY A 330 -42.95 -3.45 18.89
C GLY A 330 -41.62 -4.00 19.37
N SER A 331 -41.34 -3.85 20.66
CA SER A 331 -40.10 -4.33 21.31
C SER A 331 -40.05 -5.84 21.56
N GLU A 332 -41.10 -6.61 21.23
CA GLU A 332 -41.07 -8.08 21.31
C GLU A 332 -40.32 -8.68 20.10
N ALA A 333 -40.25 -7.95 18.99
CA ALA A 333 -39.35 -8.24 17.88
C ALA A 333 -38.02 -7.49 18.09
N ALA A 334 -36.93 -8.04 17.56
CA ALA A 334 -35.67 -7.31 17.51
C ALA A 334 -35.79 -6.13 16.53
N ASP A 335 -35.16 -5.01 16.88
CA ASP A 335 -35.08 -3.85 16.00
C ASP A 335 -34.09 -4.16 14.85
N ILE A 336 -34.21 -3.45 13.73
CA ILE A 336 -33.31 -3.57 12.55
C ILE A 336 -32.78 -2.19 12.15
N ILE A 337 -31.70 -2.12 11.39
CA ILE A 337 -31.21 -0.88 10.79
C ILE A 337 -31.31 -0.98 9.26
N VAL A 338 -31.78 0.11 8.64
CA VAL A 338 -31.86 0.25 7.18
C VAL A 338 -31.16 1.52 6.70
N SER A 339 -30.70 1.53 5.45
CA SER A 339 -30.18 2.74 4.78
C SER A 339 -31.32 3.67 4.34
N GLU A 340 -30.99 4.88 3.87
CA GLU A 340 -31.95 5.82 3.27
C GLU A 340 -32.79 5.22 2.14
N ASN A 341 -32.25 4.24 1.42
CA ASN A 341 -32.93 3.58 0.30
C ASN A 341 -33.77 2.36 0.74
N GLY A 342 -33.86 2.11 2.05
CA GLY A 342 -34.60 0.99 2.62
C GLY A 342 -33.88 -0.36 2.55
N THR A 343 -32.58 -0.37 2.21
CA THR A 343 -31.76 -1.59 2.24
C THR A 343 -31.51 -2.01 3.68
N LEU A 344 -31.67 -3.29 4.00
CA LEU A 344 -31.32 -3.84 5.31
C LEU A 344 -29.80 -3.76 5.53
N VAL A 345 -29.38 -3.20 6.66
CA VAL A 345 -27.96 -3.04 7.03
C VAL A 345 -27.61 -3.89 8.25
N ALA A 346 -28.49 -3.95 9.25
CA ALA A 346 -28.27 -4.77 10.44
C ALA A 346 -29.59 -5.34 10.97
N GLU A 347 -29.53 -6.55 11.55
CA GLU A 347 -30.67 -7.26 12.12
C GLU A 347 -30.40 -7.74 13.55
N ASP A 348 -31.43 -8.29 14.19
CA ASP A 348 -31.35 -8.87 15.55
C ASP A 348 -30.88 -7.90 16.67
N LEU A 349 -31.14 -6.60 16.50
CA LEU A 349 -30.67 -5.57 17.43
C LEU A 349 -31.57 -5.44 18.66
N ARG A 350 -30.96 -5.50 19.85
CA ARG A 350 -31.66 -5.25 21.14
C ARG A 350 -31.30 -3.94 21.81
N ASN A 351 -30.16 -3.33 21.44
CA ASN A 351 -29.70 -2.08 22.06
C ASN A 351 -29.47 -0.95 21.03
N GLY A 352 -30.17 -1.01 19.89
CA GLY A 352 -30.09 0.01 18.84
C GLY A 352 -28.70 0.08 18.20
N PHE A 353 -28.15 1.29 18.07
CA PHE A 353 -26.80 1.52 17.53
C PHE A 353 -25.69 1.22 18.56
N ASP A 354 -25.56 -0.06 18.92
CA ASP A 354 -24.47 -0.58 19.74
C ASP A 354 -23.28 -1.06 18.88
N ALA A 355 -22.29 -1.71 19.51
CA ALA A 355 -21.08 -2.13 18.80
C ALA A 355 -21.36 -3.17 17.70
N GLU A 356 -22.34 -4.06 17.88
CA GLU A 356 -22.72 -5.07 16.88
C GLU A 356 -23.35 -4.39 15.65
N ALA A 357 -24.24 -3.42 15.87
CA ALA A 357 -24.75 -2.56 14.81
C ALA A 357 -23.62 -1.79 14.10
N GLY A 358 -22.64 -1.28 14.84
CA GLY A 358 -21.49 -0.58 14.28
C GLY A 358 -20.66 -1.44 13.32
N PHE A 359 -20.44 -2.72 13.64
CA PHE A 359 -19.73 -3.65 12.74
C PHE A 359 -20.51 -3.89 11.43
N ALA A 360 -21.82 -4.12 11.50
CA ALA A 360 -22.65 -4.33 10.31
C ALA A 360 -22.72 -3.07 9.43
N ILE A 361 -22.81 -1.88 10.03
CA ILE A 361 -22.73 -0.61 9.31
C ILE A 361 -21.34 -0.44 8.65
N SER A 362 -20.27 -0.86 9.34
CA SER A 362 -18.91 -0.80 8.79
C SER A 362 -18.77 -1.67 7.54
N GLU A 363 -19.26 -2.91 7.58
CA GLU A 363 -19.25 -3.83 6.42
C GLU A 363 -20.05 -3.25 5.25
N TYR A 364 -21.25 -2.71 5.52
CA TYR A 364 -22.05 -2.05 4.49
C TYR A 364 -21.35 -0.83 3.87
N LEU A 365 -20.71 0.01 4.68
CA LEU A 365 -19.97 1.17 4.19
C LEU A 365 -18.73 0.75 3.38
N GLU A 366 -18.01 -0.29 3.81
CA GLU A 366 -16.89 -0.87 3.07
C GLU A 366 -17.33 -1.40 1.69
N GLU A 367 -18.46 -2.11 1.61
CA GLU A 367 -19.04 -2.59 0.34
C GLU A 367 -19.43 -1.44 -0.60
N ASN A 368 -19.81 -0.28 -0.04
CA ASN A 368 -20.15 0.93 -0.80
C ASN A 368 -18.93 1.85 -1.04
N GLY A 369 -17.72 1.40 -0.70
CA GLY A 369 -16.47 2.07 -1.05
C GLY A 369 -15.91 3.02 0.00
N ALA A 370 -16.52 3.14 1.18
CA ALA A 370 -15.97 3.93 2.27
C ALA A 370 -14.75 3.24 2.88
N SER A 371 -13.74 4.03 3.21
CA SER A 371 -12.44 3.53 3.65
C SER A 371 -11.71 4.54 4.54
N VAL A 372 -10.55 4.13 5.06
CA VAL A 372 -9.65 5.02 5.84
C VAL A 372 -9.23 6.26 5.04
N TYR A 373 -9.25 6.23 3.70
CA TYR A 373 -8.94 7.39 2.85
C TYR A 373 -9.99 8.52 2.94
N ASP A 374 -11.22 8.22 3.38
CA ASP A 374 -12.29 9.21 3.51
C ASP A 374 -12.20 10.01 4.82
N LEU A 375 -11.29 9.63 5.71
CA LEU A 375 -11.00 10.39 6.93
C LEU A 375 -10.27 11.69 6.59
N LYS A 376 -10.72 12.80 7.19
CA LYS A 376 -10.04 14.10 7.10
C LYS A 376 -8.86 14.21 8.08
N GLU A 377 -9.00 13.57 9.24
CA GLU A 377 -7.99 13.46 10.28
C GLU A 377 -8.18 12.14 11.02
N LEU A 378 -7.13 11.65 11.68
CA LEU A 378 -7.30 10.56 12.64
C LEU A 378 -7.93 11.15 13.91
N PRO A 379 -9.12 10.69 14.34
CA PRO A 379 -9.79 11.28 15.49
C PRO A 379 -9.04 11.01 16.78
N ALA A 380 -9.21 11.89 17.78
CA ALA A 380 -8.76 11.61 19.14
C ALA A 380 -9.54 10.44 19.76
N ASP A 381 -8.92 9.78 20.71
CA ASP A 381 -9.52 8.71 21.51
C ASP A 381 -9.99 7.51 20.68
N THR A 382 -9.21 7.13 19.66
CA THR A 382 -9.54 6.04 18.73
C THR A 382 -8.46 4.96 18.65
N ASP A 383 -8.93 3.71 18.47
CA ASP A 383 -8.08 2.55 18.26
C ASP A 383 -7.69 2.41 16.78
N ILE A 384 -6.42 2.16 16.53
CA ILE A 384 -5.83 1.90 15.21
C ILE A 384 -5.24 0.50 15.25
N VAL A 385 -5.45 -0.25 14.17
CA VAL A 385 -4.78 -1.53 13.95
C VAL A 385 -3.89 -1.38 12.74
N LEU A 386 -2.62 -1.74 12.86
CA LEU A 386 -1.66 -1.78 11.76
C LEU A 386 -1.66 -3.16 11.07
N TYR A 387 -1.09 -3.24 9.87
CA TYR A 387 -0.99 -4.50 9.10
C TYR A 387 -0.14 -5.58 9.78
N ASP A 388 0.82 -5.20 10.63
CA ASP A 388 1.60 -6.14 11.46
C ASP A 388 0.80 -6.70 12.65
N GLY A 389 -0.45 -6.24 12.82
CA GLY A 389 -1.35 -6.62 13.92
C GLY A 389 -1.18 -5.78 15.18
N LYS A 390 -0.30 -4.77 15.17
CA LYS A 390 -0.11 -3.88 16.31
C LYS A 390 -1.34 -3.01 16.52
N GLU A 391 -1.81 -2.98 17.76
CA GLU A 391 -2.91 -2.14 18.21
C GLU A 391 -2.34 -0.87 18.84
N LEU A 392 -2.82 0.29 18.39
CA LEU A 392 -2.41 1.61 18.86
C LEU A 392 -3.64 2.42 19.26
N TYR A 393 -3.47 3.33 20.20
CA TYR A 393 -4.50 4.27 20.64
C TYR A 393 -4.05 5.71 20.37
N THR A 394 -4.94 6.54 19.85
CA THR A 394 -4.68 7.97 19.65
C THR A 394 -5.20 8.79 20.83
N GLU A 395 -4.34 9.57 21.50
CA GLU A 395 -4.81 10.51 22.55
C GLU A 395 -5.36 11.82 21.99
N LYS A 396 -4.95 12.19 20.78
CA LYS A 396 -5.26 13.49 20.18
C LYS A 396 -5.52 13.30 18.70
N ALA A 397 -6.40 14.16 18.17
CA ALA A 397 -6.63 14.23 16.75
C ALA A 397 -5.33 14.67 16.06
N GLN A 398 -5.01 14.01 14.95
CA GLN A 398 -3.81 14.29 14.18
C GLN A 398 -4.12 14.29 12.68
N PRO A 399 -3.51 15.21 11.91
CA PRO A 399 -3.74 15.30 10.47
C PRO A 399 -3.30 14.01 9.78
N ILE A 400 -4.04 13.60 8.76
CA ILE A 400 -3.63 12.50 7.90
C ILE A 400 -2.51 12.97 6.98
N ILE A 401 -1.39 12.24 7.01
CA ILE A 401 -0.22 12.47 6.16
C ILE A 401 -0.02 11.19 5.36
N ASN A 402 -0.62 11.15 4.17
CA ASN A 402 -0.64 9.97 3.30
C ASN A 402 0.20 10.13 2.02
N ASP A 403 0.93 11.24 1.90
CA ASP A 403 1.77 11.63 0.77
C ASP A 403 3.28 11.56 1.08
N SER A 404 3.64 11.04 2.26
CA SER A 404 5.02 10.84 2.70
C SER A 404 5.31 9.39 3.10
N TRP A 405 6.56 8.98 2.96
CA TRP A 405 7.11 7.72 3.49
C TRP A 405 7.53 7.82 4.96
N ASP A 406 7.47 9.01 5.55
CA ASP A 406 7.93 9.26 6.91
C ASP A 406 6.99 8.67 7.97
N TYR A 407 7.57 8.27 9.10
CA TYR A 407 6.85 7.91 10.33
C TYR A 407 6.34 9.20 11.02
N SER A 408 5.33 9.81 10.42
CA SER A 408 4.83 11.14 10.79
C SER A 408 3.70 11.11 11.82
N MET A 409 2.99 9.98 11.93
CA MET A 409 1.84 9.81 12.81
C MET A 409 2.23 9.16 14.12
N VAL A 410 1.46 9.42 15.18
CA VAL A 410 1.77 8.98 16.54
C VAL A 410 0.60 8.24 17.17
N GLY A 411 0.88 7.12 17.83
CA GLY A 411 -0.08 6.34 18.59
C GLY A 411 0.57 5.83 19.88
N ILE A 412 -0.24 5.36 20.82
CA ILE A 412 0.20 4.78 22.08
C ILE A 412 -0.05 3.29 22.03
N ASP A 413 0.97 2.49 22.33
CA ASP A 413 0.84 1.03 22.36
C ASP A 413 0.17 0.53 23.66
N GLU A 414 0.01 -0.79 23.78
CA GLU A 414 -0.55 -1.43 24.98
C GLU A 414 0.26 -1.17 26.28
N ASN A 415 1.53 -0.79 26.16
CA ASN A 415 2.42 -0.50 27.29
C ASN A 415 2.39 0.97 27.71
N GLY A 416 1.70 1.83 26.95
CA GLY A 416 1.68 3.27 27.17
C GLY A 416 2.89 3.99 26.55
N GLU A 417 3.62 3.35 25.64
CA GLU A 417 4.76 3.92 24.93
C GLU A 417 4.32 4.57 23.61
N GLU A 418 4.97 5.69 23.28
CA GLU A 418 4.73 6.41 22.04
C GLU A 418 5.32 5.65 20.84
N TYR A 419 4.48 5.31 19.88
CA TYR A 419 4.85 4.63 18.64
C TYR A 419 4.60 5.55 17.45
N ARG A 420 5.61 5.70 16.60
CA ARG A 420 5.51 6.47 15.35
C ARG A 420 5.25 5.52 14.19
N PHE A 421 4.26 5.83 13.35
CA PHE A 421 3.84 5.00 12.22
C PHE A 421 3.55 5.85 10.97
N ASN A 422 3.57 5.21 9.80
CA ASN A 422 3.13 5.81 8.54
C ASN A 422 1.63 5.52 8.29
N PHE A 423 0.93 6.40 7.59
CA PHE A 423 -0.47 6.19 7.22
C PHE A 423 -0.72 4.88 6.45
N ASN A 424 0.21 4.46 5.60
CA ASN A 424 0.12 3.23 4.80
C ASN A 424 0.35 1.94 5.62
N GLU A 425 0.69 2.05 6.90
CA GLU A 425 0.74 0.93 7.85
C GLU A 425 -0.63 0.64 8.47
N ILE A 426 -1.57 1.58 8.38
CA ILE A 426 -2.91 1.43 8.96
C ILE A 426 -3.67 0.35 8.19
N TYR A 427 -4.12 -0.67 8.93
CA TYR A 427 -5.07 -1.66 8.44
C TYR A 427 -6.51 -1.22 8.71
N SER A 428 -6.78 -0.68 9.90
CA SER A 428 -8.11 -0.16 10.24
C SER A 428 -8.07 0.91 11.32
N VAL A 429 -9.08 1.78 11.31
CA VAL A 429 -9.29 2.85 12.30
C VAL A 429 -10.68 2.68 12.88
N ALA A 430 -10.77 2.52 14.21
CA ALA A 430 -12.02 2.67 14.92
C ALA A 430 -12.43 4.14 14.88
N THR A 431 -13.67 4.42 14.51
CA THR A 431 -14.24 5.77 14.54
C THR A 431 -15.26 5.82 15.69
N GLU A 432 -16.38 6.50 15.52
CA GLU A 432 -17.42 6.61 16.56
C GLU A 432 -17.84 5.24 17.11
N LYS A 433 -18.25 5.18 18.38
CA LYS A 433 -18.54 3.95 19.17
C LYS A 433 -19.10 2.76 18.36
N GLY A 434 -18.21 1.93 17.81
CA GLY A 434 -18.52 0.69 17.12
C GLY A 434 -18.24 0.67 15.60
N LEU A 435 -18.03 1.81 14.96
CA LEU A 435 -17.70 1.87 13.53
C LEU A 435 -16.19 1.70 13.33
N ARG A 436 -15.78 0.89 12.35
CA ARG A 436 -14.38 0.67 12.02
C ARG A 436 -14.20 0.71 10.51
N LEU A 437 -13.41 1.67 10.04
CA LEU A 437 -13.05 1.75 8.62
C LEU A 437 -11.77 0.95 8.39
N LYS A 438 -11.74 0.17 7.30
CA LYS A 438 -10.54 -0.52 6.85
C LYS A 438 -9.85 0.21 5.72
N MET A 439 -8.56 -0.04 5.60
CA MET A 439 -7.82 0.29 4.40
C MET A 439 -8.37 -0.57 3.24
N PRO A 440 -8.67 0.01 2.07
CA PRO A 440 -9.31 -0.72 0.99
C PRO A 440 -8.34 -1.76 0.41
N GLU A 441 -8.88 -2.93 0.03
CA GLU A 441 -8.12 -3.94 -0.69
C GLU A 441 -7.92 -3.49 -2.15
N LEU A 442 -6.83 -2.76 -2.37
CA LEU A 442 -6.42 -2.30 -3.68
C LEU A 442 -5.21 -3.12 -4.17
N HIS A 443 -5.36 -3.72 -5.34
CA HIS A 443 -4.30 -4.44 -6.01
C HIS A 443 -3.52 -3.48 -6.91
N TYR A 444 -2.48 -2.86 -6.33
CA TYR A 444 -1.56 -1.97 -7.04
C TYR A 444 -0.54 -2.77 -7.86
N ILE A 445 -0.02 -3.85 -7.29
CA ILE A 445 0.97 -4.74 -7.90
C ILE A 445 0.30 -5.67 -8.92
N ASP A 446 0.78 -5.64 -10.16
CA ASP A 446 0.40 -6.58 -11.23
C ASP A 446 1.12 -7.92 -11.04
N HIS A 447 2.45 -7.88 -10.98
CA HIS A 447 3.30 -9.04 -10.72
C HIS A 447 4.68 -8.61 -10.19
N TYR A 448 5.42 -9.59 -9.65
CA TYR A 448 6.82 -9.48 -9.27
C TYR A 448 7.68 -10.04 -10.41
N TYR A 449 8.87 -9.50 -10.61
CA TYR A 449 9.82 -10.05 -11.57
C TYR A 449 11.19 -10.28 -10.96
N VAL A 450 11.88 -11.31 -11.46
CA VAL A 450 13.26 -11.62 -11.11
C VAL A 450 14.11 -11.58 -12.37
N VAL A 451 15.21 -10.84 -12.31
CA VAL A 451 16.20 -10.74 -13.38
C VAL A 451 17.44 -11.55 -12.99
N GLU A 452 17.90 -12.42 -13.89
CA GLU A 452 19.08 -13.27 -13.63
C GLU A 452 20.36 -12.46 -13.44
N ASP A 453 20.62 -11.52 -14.35
CA ASP A 453 21.83 -10.71 -14.38
C ASP A 453 21.60 -9.43 -15.19
N LEU A 454 21.55 -8.29 -14.51
CA LEU A 454 21.43 -6.96 -15.11
C LEU A 454 22.63 -6.57 -15.99
N GLN A 455 23.77 -7.25 -15.85
CA GLN A 455 24.98 -6.99 -16.65
C GLN A 455 25.05 -7.83 -17.93
N LYS A 456 24.09 -8.74 -18.14
CA LYS A 456 24.06 -9.63 -19.31
C LYS A 456 24.01 -8.82 -20.61
N GLN A 457 24.91 -9.15 -21.54
CA GLN A 457 24.89 -8.56 -22.88
C GLN A 457 23.74 -9.14 -23.72
N GLY A 458 22.82 -8.28 -24.16
CA GLY A 458 21.71 -8.66 -25.02
C GLY A 458 20.38 -8.70 -24.27
N LYS A 459 19.52 -9.68 -24.56
CA LYS A 459 18.22 -9.81 -23.90
C LYS A 459 18.42 -10.36 -22.49
N LEU A 460 17.88 -9.66 -21.50
CA LEU A 460 17.82 -10.10 -20.11
C LEU A 460 16.87 -11.30 -19.97
N ASP A 461 17.24 -12.22 -19.07
CA ASP A 461 16.36 -13.30 -18.64
C ASP A 461 15.56 -12.80 -17.44
N ILE A 462 14.24 -12.71 -17.62
CA ILE A 462 13.28 -12.16 -16.67
C ILE A 462 12.18 -13.21 -16.48
N TRP A 463 11.88 -13.53 -15.23
CA TRP A 463 10.75 -14.38 -14.84
C TRP A 463 9.73 -13.58 -14.05
N GLU A 464 8.46 -13.83 -14.29
CA GLU A 464 7.33 -13.13 -13.67
C GLU A 464 6.61 -14.06 -12.68
N TYR A 465 6.20 -13.51 -11.54
CA TYR A 465 5.60 -14.24 -10.43
C TYR A 465 4.40 -13.48 -9.88
N SER A 466 3.32 -14.19 -9.55
CA SER A 466 2.16 -13.59 -8.89
C SER A 466 2.33 -13.45 -7.38
N SER A 467 3.30 -14.15 -6.79
CA SER A 467 3.57 -14.16 -5.34
C SER A 467 4.96 -13.63 -5.03
N LEU A 468 5.05 -12.73 -4.04
CA LEU A 468 6.32 -12.21 -3.55
C LEU A 468 7.21 -13.30 -2.97
N SER A 469 6.63 -14.25 -2.21
CA SER A 469 7.38 -15.34 -1.58
C SER A 469 8.04 -16.25 -2.62
N GLU A 470 7.35 -16.55 -3.72
CA GLU A 470 7.89 -17.35 -4.82
C GLU A 470 8.98 -16.58 -5.58
N ALA A 471 8.77 -15.28 -5.84
CA ALA A 471 9.78 -14.43 -6.45
C ALA A 471 11.06 -14.36 -5.61
N LEU A 472 10.94 -14.19 -4.29
CA LEU A 472 12.07 -14.17 -3.36
C LEU A 472 12.82 -15.49 -3.31
N GLU A 473 12.11 -16.62 -3.23
CA GLU A 473 12.74 -17.95 -3.25
C GLU A 473 13.59 -18.14 -4.51
N ASN A 474 13.04 -17.77 -5.67
CA ASN A 474 13.77 -17.84 -6.93
C ASN A 474 14.92 -16.83 -7.01
N TYR A 475 14.74 -15.61 -6.47
CA TYR A 475 15.79 -14.61 -6.39
C TYR A 475 16.96 -15.07 -5.51
N PHE A 476 16.71 -15.66 -4.35
CA PHE A 476 17.75 -16.17 -3.45
C PHE A 476 18.47 -17.39 -4.02
N ALA A 477 17.80 -18.21 -4.83
CA ALA A 477 18.42 -19.34 -5.53
C ALA A 477 19.39 -18.91 -6.64
N LEU A 478 19.36 -17.66 -7.11
CA LEU A 478 20.28 -17.16 -8.12
C LEU A 478 21.68 -16.88 -7.52
N PRO A 479 22.77 -17.19 -8.26
CA PRO A 479 24.13 -16.94 -7.79
C PRO A 479 24.39 -15.46 -7.46
N THR A 480 24.98 -15.20 -6.30
CA THR A 480 25.28 -13.84 -5.79
C THR A 480 26.39 -13.13 -6.56
N HIS A 481 27.19 -13.86 -7.34
CA HIS A 481 28.21 -13.26 -8.21
C HIS A 481 27.63 -12.53 -9.43
N LYS A 482 26.33 -12.71 -9.72
CA LYS A 482 25.62 -11.99 -10.79
C LYS A 482 24.92 -10.75 -10.25
N MET A 483 24.72 -9.74 -11.09
CA MET A 483 23.94 -8.56 -10.72
C MET A 483 22.44 -8.84 -10.85
N LYS A 484 21.93 -9.80 -10.07
CA LYS A 484 20.51 -10.18 -10.05
C LYS A 484 19.64 -9.07 -9.46
N ALA A 485 18.37 -9.03 -9.85
CA ALA A 485 17.41 -8.08 -9.31
C ALA A 485 16.04 -8.71 -9.06
N LEU A 486 15.36 -8.25 -8.01
CA LEU A 486 13.94 -8.49 -7.78
C LEU A 486 13.22 -7.15 -7.89
N GLY A 487 12.20 -7.10 -8.72
CA GLY A 487 11.41 -5.89 -8.92
C GLY A 487 9.91 -6.15 -8.95
N ILE A 488 9.18 -5.05 -9.01
CA ILE A 488 7.72 -5.01 -8.97
C ILE A 488 7.23 -4.29 -10.22
N GLN A 489 6.23 -4.88 -10.87
CA GLN A 489 5.42 -4.21 -11.89
C GLN A 489 4.15 -3.66 -11.22
N ASN A 490 4.01 -2.34 -11.23
CA ASN A 490 2.83 -1.63 -10.74
C ASN A 490 1.80 -1.45 -11.87
N GLN A 491 0.51 -1.45 -11.52
CA GLN A 491 -0.62 -1.25 -12.44
C GLN A 491 -1.38 0.06 -12.18
N SER A 492 -1.51 0.47 -10.93
CA SER A 492 -2.31 1.63 -10.49
C SER A 492 -1.62 2.30 -9.30
N PRO A 493 -1.82 3.59 -9.00
CA PRO A 493 -2.38 4.62 -9.87
C PRO A 493 -1.42 5.01 -11.02
N LEU A 494 -0.14 4.62 -10.96
CA LEU A 494 0.85 4.89 -11.99
C LEU A 494 1.58 3.60 -12.42
N PRO A 495 1.24 3.04 -13.60
CA PRO A 495 1.90 1.84 -14.12
C PRO A 495 3.39 2.04 -14.33
N GLY A 496 4.20 1.03 -13.97
CA GLY A 496 5.65 1.05 -14.18
C GLY A 496 6.35 -0.13 -13.53
N SER A 497 7.62 -0.35 -13.86
CA SER A 497 8.47 -1.38 -13.27
C SER A 497 9.63 -0.74 -12.52
N LEU A 498 9.90 -1.17 -11.29
CA LEU A 498 11.07 -0.75 -10.52
C LEU A 498 11.72 -1.95 -9.86
N ASP A 499 13.05 -1.94 -9.78
CA ASP A 499 13.79 -2.92 -8.97
C ASP A 499 13.65 -2.53 -7.50
N PHE A 500 13.40 -3.49 -6.62
CA PHE A 500 13.32 -3.31 -5.17
C PHE A 500 14.52 -3.91 -4.45
N ILE A 501 15.12 -4.96 -5.02
CA ILE A 501 16.38 -5.54 -4.56
C ILE A 501 17.32 -5.62 -5.75
N GLN A 502 18.58 -5.22 -5.54
CA GLN A 502 19.67 -5.42 -6.49
C GLN A 502 20.87 -6.02 -5.78
N CYS A 503 21.38 -7.14 -6.31
CA CYS A 503 22.63 -7.71 -5.85
C CYS A 503 23.80 -6.93 -6.47
N LYS A 504 24.64 -6.32 -5.63
CA LYS A 504 25.84 -5.59 -6.06
C LYS A 504 27.04 -6.19 -5.34
N ASN A 505 28.00 -6.69 -6.13
CA ASN A 505 29.23 -7.28 -5.62
C ASN A 505 29.01 -8.41 -4.58
N GLY A 506 27.98 -9.24 -4.77
CA GLY A 506 27.67 -10.34 -3.85
C GLY A 506 26.70 -10.00 -2.72
N VAL A 507 26.32 -8.73 -2.56
CA VAL A 507 25.47 -8.25 -1.46
C VAL A 507 24.14 -7.76 -2.01
N ASP A 508 23.05 -8.22 -1.41
CA ASP A 508 21.69 -7.81 -1.77
C ASP A 508 21.35 -6.47 -1.09
N HIS A 509 21.01 -5.45 -1.89
CA HIS A 509 20.63 -4.13 -1.38
C HIS A 509 19.19 -3.82 -1.75
N LEU A 510 18.42 -3.33 -0.77
CA LEU A 510 17.15 -2.70 -1.04
C LEU A 510 17.38 -1.39 -1.81
N THR A 511 16.70 -1.20 -2.93
CA THR A 511 16.73 0.07 -3.65
C THR A 511 15.81 1.08 -2.96
N GLU A 512 15.95 2.36 -3.31
CA GLU A 512 15.07 3.43 -2.81
C GLU A 512 14.37 4.19 -3.94
N ASP A 513 14.52 3.76 -5.20
CA ASP A 513 13.99 4.52 -6.33
C ASP A 513 12.47 4.67 -6.28
N TRP A 514 11.78 3.67 -5.73
CA TRP A 514 10.34 3.70 -5.46
C TRP A 514 9.91 4.83 -4.51
N THR A 515 10.80 5.37 -3.66
CA THR A 515 10.50 6.54 -2.81
C THR A 515 10.39 7.84 -3.60
N LYS A 516 11.02 7.90 -4.78
CA LYS A 516 11.17 9.11 -5.61
C LYS A 516 10.13 9.19 -6.72
N VAL A 517 9.39 8.11 -6.97
CA VAL A 517 8.41 8.04 -8.06
C VAL A 517 7.01 8.25 -7.49
N THR A 518 6.35 9.30 -7.96
CA THR A 518 4.96 9.60 -7.61
C THR A 518 4.05 8.41 -7.94
N GLY A 519 3.06 8.11 -7.09
CA GLY A 519 2.10 7.01 -7.26
C GLY A 519 2.58 5.62 -6.83
N TRP A 520 3.81 5.48 -6.34
CA TRP A 520 4.31 4.24 -5.73
C TRP A 520 4.12 4.18 -4.22
N LEU A 521 3.82 5.33 -3.59
CA LEU A 521 3.41 5.38 -2.18
C LEU A 521 1.98 4.88 -2.05
N ASN A 522 1.84 3.64 -1.63
CA ASN A 522 0.57 2.99 -1.32
C ASN A 522 0.76 1.85 -0.30
N PRO A 523 -0.32 1.37 0.33
CA PRO A 523 -0.24 0.33 1.36
C PRO A 523 0.44 -0.95 0.89
N GLN A 524 0.12 -1.44 -0.31
CA GLN A 524 0.66 -2.72 -0.79
C GLN A 524 2.18 -2.66 -1.03
N ILE A 525 2.68 -1.57 -1.61
CA ILE A 525 4.12 -1.35 -1.79
C ILE A 525 4.81 -1.16 -0.43
N TYR A 526 4.20 -0.39 0.48
CA TYR A 526 4.77 -0.19 1.82
C TYR A 526 4.95 -1.52 2.57
N GLN A 527 3.89 -2.34 2.62
CA GLN A 527 3.94 -3.66 3.25
C GLN A 527 4.96 -4.58 2.58
N THR A 528 5.04 -4.54 1.24
CA THR A 528 6.03 -5.30 0.49
C THR A 528 7.46 -4.91 0.89
N VAL A 529 7.75 -3.62 0.99
CA VAL A 529 9.09 -3.13 1.41
C VAL A 529 9.46 -3.60 2.80
N GLN A 530 8.54 -3.54 3.77
CA GLN A 530 8.84 -4.02 5.13
C GLN A 530 9.15 -5.53 5.13
N TYR A 531 8.34 -6.31 4.41
CA TYR A 531 8.59 -7.74 4.26
C TYR A 531 9.93 -8.05 3.58
N LEU A 532 10.31 -7.28 2.57
CA LEU A 532 11.61 -7.42 1.89
C LEU A 532 12.78 -7.14 2.84
N LYS A 533 12.69 -6.10 3.68
CA LYS A 533 13.72 -5.78 4.69
C LYS A 533 13.92 -6.94 5.66
N GLU A 534 12.83 -7.42 6.27
CA GLU A 534 12.88 -8.56 7.20
C GLU A 534 13.45 -9.82 6.51
N SER A 535 13.03 -10.07 5.26
CA SER A 535 13.49 -11.23 4.49
C SER A 535 14.98 -11.18 4.18
N LEU A 536 15.54 -9.99 3.91
CA LEU A 536 16.97 -9.80 3.66
C LEU A 536 17.79 -9.95 4.95
N GLU A 537 17.31 -9.44 6.08
CA GLU A 537 18.00 -9.55 7.38
C GLU A 537 18.16 -11.00 7.84
N VAL A 538 17.17 -11.85 7.58
CA VAL A 538 17.21 -13.28 7.96
C VAL A 538 17.90 -14.16 6.92
N HIS A 539 18.22 -13.64 5.73
CA HIS A 539 18.79 -14.43 4.66
C HIS A 539 20.30 -14.65 4.84
N GLU A 540 20.69 -15.90 5.11
CA GLU A 540 22.10 -16.26 5.22
C GLU A 540 22.81 -16.15 3.85
N THR A 541 23.69 -15.16 3.74
CA THR A 541 24.46 -14.92 2.52
C THR A 541 25.85 -15.58 2.58
N GLN A 542 26.32 -16.08 1.44
CA GLN A 542 27.67 -16.59 1.22
C GLN A 542 28.31 -15.82 0.06
N ILE A 543 29.53 -15.32 0.26
CA ILE A 543 30.21 -14.49 -0.72
C ILE A 543 31.64 -14.97 -0.90
N ALA A 544 32.06 -15.05 -2.16
CA ALA A 544 33.43 -15.33 -2.56
C ALA A 544 33.96 -14.19 -3.44
N TYR A 545 35.23 -13.85 -3.24
CA TYR A 545 35.92 -12.79 -3.94
C TYR A 545 37.26 -13.28 -4.51
N ASP A 546 37.51 -12.96 -5.78
CA ASP A 546 38.86 -12.94 -6.37
C ASP A 546 39.54 -11.63 -5.98
N THR A 547 40.61 -11.73 -5.20
CA THR A 547 41.38 -10.58 -4.68
C THR A 547 42.54 -10.19 -5.61
N GLY A 548 42.73 -10.90 -6.73
CA GLY A 548 43.84 -10.77 -7.67
C GLY A 548 45.15 -11.44 -7.22
N ILE A 549 45.31 -11.66 -5.91
CA ILE A 549 46.46 -12.36 -5.31
C ILE A 549 46.10 -13.73 -4.70
N GLY A 550 44.81 -14.04 -4.63
CA GLY A 550 44.23 -15.27 -4.09
C GLY A 550 42.71 -15.14 -4.06
N PHE A 551 42.06 -15.85 -3.14
CA PHE A 551 40.61 -15.83 -2.99
C PHE A 551 40.23 -15.54 -1.54
N PHE A 552 39.05 -14.96 -1.33
CA PHE A 552 38.50 -14.66 -0.01
C PHE A 552 37.05 -15.13 0.02
N ALA A 553 36.68 -15.89 1.05
CA ALA A 553 35.33 -16.39 1.25
C ALA A 553 34.81 -15.93 2.62
N ILE A 554 33.55 -15.55 2.68
CA ILE A 554 32.86 -15.14 3.92
C ILE A 554 31.41 -15.62 3.91
N GLN A 555 30.91 -16.07 5.06
CA GLN A 555 29.56 -16.59 5.25
C GLN A 555 29.00 -16.30 6.64
N HIS A 556 27.67 -16.21 6.78
CA HIS A 556 27.02 -16.07 8.09
C HIS A 556 27.22 -17.31 8.99
N THR A 557 27.43 -17.06 10.29
CA THR A 557 27.47 -18.07 11.37
C THR A 557 26.67 -17.58 12.59
N ASP A 558 26.52 -18.44 13.60
CA ASP A 558 25.87 -18.10 14.88
C ASP A 558 26.69 -17.03 15.62
N GLY A 559 26.33 -15.75 15.44
CA GLY A 559 26.95 -14.62 16.14
C GLY A 559 27.91 -13.76 15.30
N GLY A 560 28.01 -13.96 13.98
CA GLY A 560 28.85 -13.13 13.12
C GLY A 560 29.15 -13.79 11.79
N TYR A 561 30.42 -13.78 11.37
CA TYR A 561 30.85 -14.27 10.06
C TYR A 561 32.04 -15.22 10.13
N ASP A 562 31.97 -16.33 9.43
CA ASP A 562 33.10 -17.23 9.21
C ASP A 562 33.79 -16.82 7.89
N TYR A 563 35.10 -16.66 7.92
CA TYR A 563 35.87 -16.21 6.76
C TYR A 563 37.12 -17.06 6.51
N THR A 564 37.56 -17.11 5.26
CA THR A 564 38.78 -17.82 4.86
C THR A 564 39.47 -17.14 3.68
N PHE A 565 40.78 -16.99 3.77
CA PHE A 565 41.67 -16.57 2.70
C PHE A 565 42.37 -17.78 2.08
N TYR A 566 42.34 -17.85 0.76
CA TYR A 566 43.02 -18.87 -0.04
C TYR A 566 44.11 -18.23 -0.91
N ASP A 567 45.15 -19.01 -1.22
CA ASP A 567 46.13 -18.64 -2.24
C ASP A 567 45.64 -18.95 -3.67
N LYS A 568 46.51 -18.75 -4.68
CA LYS A 568 46.16 -19.00 -6.09
C LYS A 568 46.01 -20.48 -6.44
N ASP A 569 46.52 -21.35 -5.59
CA ASP A 569 46.42 -22.80 -5.71
C ASP A 569 45.27 -23.34 -4.84
N TYR A 570 44.37 -22.45 -4.37
CA TYR A 570 43.18 -22.74 -3.55
C TYR A 570 43.48 -23.31 -2.16
N LEU A 571 44.68 -23.04 -1.64
CA LEU A 571 45.10 -23.53 -0.33
C LEU A 571 44.81 -22.49 0.74
N GLU A 572 44.28 -22.94 1.87
CA GLU A 572 43.98 -22.09 3.03
C GLU A 572 45.27 -21.41 3.53
N LYS A 573 45.26 -20.08 3.54
CA LYS A 573 46.31 -19.24 4.13
C LYS A 573 45.95 -18.81 5.54
N ASP A 574 44.71 -18.38 5.72
CA ASP A 574 44.20 -17.89 6.98
C ASP A 574 42.68 -18.05 7.02
N GLY A 575 42.12 -18.18 8.21
CA GLY A 575 40.69 -18.37 8.40
C GLY A 575 40.28 -18.22 9.87
N GLY A 576 39.05 -17.77 10.09
CA GLY A 576 38.57 -17.46 11.43
C GLY A 576 37.13 -17.02 11.47
N VAL A 577 36.73 -16.54 12.64
CA VAL A 577 35.37 -16.02 12.90
C VAL A 577 35.49 -14.55 13.27
N TYR A 578 34.74 -13.72 12.56
CA TYR A 578 34.46 -12.33 12.86
C TYR A 578 33.22 -12.28 13.77
N ASP A 579 33.44 -12.15 15.08
CA ASP A 579 32.41 -12.26 16.13
C ASP A 579 31.81 -10.88 16.48
N ASP A 580 31.17 -10.26 15.49
CA ASP A 580 30.38 -9.04 15.67
C ASP A 580 29.22 -9.03 14.64
N PRO A 581 27.99 -9.39 15.06
CA PRO A 581 26.83 -9.48 14.17
C PRO A 581 26.20 -8.11 13.88
N GLU A 582 26.64 -7.03 14.57
CA GLU A 582 26.14 -5.67 14.30
C GLU A 582 26.70 -5.12 12.99
N PHE A 583 27.84 -5.64 12.53
CA PHE A 583 28.39 -5.31 11.22
C PHE A 583 27.66 -6.11 10.14
N THR A 584 27.40 -5.46 9.00
CA THR A 584 26.95 -6.17 7.80
C THR A 584 28.07 -7.05 7.23
N ILE A 585 27.72 -8.08 6.46
CA ILE A 585 28.71 -8.96 5.81
C ILE A 585 29.67 -8.18 4.91
N GLU A 586 29.22 -7.08 4.30
CA GLU A 586 30.05 -6.21 3.46
C GLU A 586 31.08 -5.43 4.27
N GLU A 587 30.67 -4.86 5.42
CA GLU A 587 31.57 -4.15 6.32
C GLU A 587 32.60 -5.11 6.92
N ALA A 588 32.15 -6.29 7.39
CA ALA A 588 33.05 -7.33 7.89
C ALA A 588 34.05 -7.79 6.82
N ALA A 589 33.59 -8.03 5.58
CA ALA A 589 34.45 -8.35 4.45
C ALA A 589 35.46 -7.23 4.14
N GLY A 590 35.00 -5.97 4.17
CA GLY A 590 35.82 -4.80 3.94
C GLY A 590 36.94 -4.64 4.96
N ASP A 591 36.63 -4.81 6.24
CA ASP A 591 37.59 -4.73 7.33
C ASP A 591 38.64 -5.85 7.24
N LEU A 592 38.20 -7.10 7.03
CA LEU A 592 39.09 -8.25 6.86
C LEU A 592 40.03 -8.10 5.65
N LEU A 593 39.51 -7.63 4.51
CA LEU A 593 40.33 -7.38 3.32
C LEU A 593 41.32 -6.23 3.54
N ALA A 594 40.91 -5.18 4.27
CA ALA A 594 41.76 -4.03 4.56
C ALA A 594 42.96 -4.39 5.47
N GLU A 595 42.80 -5.35 6.39
CA GLU A 595 43.90 -5.88 7.20
C GLU A 595 45.01 -6.52 6.34
N GLU A 596 44.62 -7.20 5.26
CA GLU A 596 45.54 -7.76 4.25
C GLU A 596 46.04 -6.71 3.23
N GLY A 597 45.61 -5.45 3.37
CA GLY A 597 45.98 -4.35 2.48
C GLY A 597 45.27 -4.38 1.12
N ILE A 598 44.11 -5.04 1.04
CA ILE A 598 43.30 -5.20 -0.16
C ILE A 598 42.04 -4.34 -0.03
N SER A 599 41.69 -3.58 -1.07
CA SER A 599 40.40 -2.88 -1.09
C SER A 599 39.31 -3.80 -1.61
N ILE A 600 38.17 -3.88 -0.91
CA ILE A 600 36.98 -4.62 -1.37
C ILE A 600 36.49 -4.17 -2.75
N HIS A 601 36.74 -2.91 -3.13
CA HIS A 601 36.37 -2.38 -4.45
C HIS A 601 37.27 -2.89 -5.59
N ASP A 602 38.47 -3.38 -5.28
CA ASP A 602 39.38 -4.00 -6.25
C ASP A 602 39.10 -5.51 -6.40
N CYS A 603 38.36 -6.09 -5.45
CA CYS A 603 37.94 -7.48 -5.47
C CYS A 603 36.82 -7.70 -6.50
N LYS A 604 36.78 -8.89 -7.08
CA LYS A 604 35.69 -9.32 -7.96
C LYS A 604 34.91 -10.43 -7.29
N VAL A 605 33.62 -10.23 -7.07
CA VAL A 605 32.75 -11.31 -6.64
C VAL A 605 32.81 -12.47 -7.64
N MET A 606 32.86 -13.69 -7.12
CA MET A 606 32.93 -14.93 -7.88
C MET A 606 31.93 -15.93 -7.33
N ASP A 607 31.70 -17.01 -8.08
CA ASP A 607 30.81 -18.07 -7.65
C ASP A 607 31.41 -18.80 -6.43
N TYR A 608 30.67 -18.74 -5.31
CA TYR A 608 31.09 -19.36 -4.06
C TYR A 608 31.14 -20.89 -4.17
N GLU A 609 30.17 -21.52 -4.83
CA GLU A 609 30.15 -22.96 -4.98
C GLU A 609 31.30 -23.44 -5.87
N GLU A 610 31.61 -22.70 -6.94
CA GLU A 610 32.77 -22.96 -7.81
C GLU A 610 34.09 -22.84 -7.04
N LEU A 611 34.25 -21.81 -6.20
CA LEU A 611 35.42 -21.66 -5.34
C LEU A 611 35.56 -22.86 -4.40
N MET A 612 34.49 -23.26 -3.72
CA MET A 612 34.52 -24.39 -2.79
C MET A 612 34.83 -25.72 -3.49
N GLU A 613 34.36 -25.92 -4.72
CA GLU A 613 34.74 -27.09 -5.54
C GLU A 613 36.23 -27.08 -5.89
N CYS A 614 36.78 -25.93 -6.28
CA CYS A 614 38.21 -25.77 -6.54
C CYS A 614 39.06 -26.05 -5.29
N VAL A 615 38.66 -25.52 -4.13
CA VAL A 615 39.31 -25.77 -2.84
C VAL A 615 39.29 -27.27 -2.51
N GLU A 616 38.14 -27.93 -2.62
CA GLU A 616 38.05 -29.36 -2.35
C GLU A 616 38.95 -30.20 -3.29
N ASN A 617 39.06 -29.80 -4.56
CA ASN A 617 39.92 -30.48 -5.52
C ASN A 617 41.42 -30.25 -5.21
N ALA A 618 41.82 -29.03 -4.85
CA ALA A 618 43.18 -28.73 -4.46
C ALA A 618 43.61 -29.50 -3.19
N GLU A 619 42.72 -29.62 -2.21
CA GLU A 619 42.97 -30.44 -1.02
C GLU A 619 43.15 -31.93 -1.37
N LYS A 620 42.33 -32.47 -2.28
CA LYS A 620 42.47 -33.86 -2.76
C LYS A 620 43.79 -34.08 -3.49
N GLU A 621 44.25 -33.09 -4.26
CA GLU A 621 45.55 -33.17 -4.94
C GLU A 621 46.74 -33.08 -3.97
N GLN A 622 46.57 -32.44 -2.80
CA GLN A 622 47.58 -32.43 -1.74
C GLN A 622 47.61 -33.69 -0.88
N GLN A 623 46.51 -34.42 -0.78
CA GLN A 623 46.48 -35.72 -0.10
C GLN A 623 47.27 -36.73 -0.91
N ALA A 624 48.48 -37.08 -0.43
CA ALA A 624 49.28 -38.12 -1.03
C ALA A 624 48.51 -39.45 -1.05
N GLU A 625 48.46 -40.13 -2.21
CA GLU A 625 47.85 -41.47 -2.29
C GLU A 625 48.48 -42.39 -1.23
N PRO A 626 47.66 -43.15 -0.47
CA PRO A 626 48.19 -44.08 0.51
C PRO A 626 49.14 -45.04 -0.19
N SER A 627 50.37 -45.16 0.32
CA SER A 627 51.39 -46.02 -0.26
C SER A 627 51.92 -46.99 0.78
N LEU A 628 52.31 -48.18 0.31
CA LEU A 628 52.80 -49.26 1.15
C LEU A 628 54.13 -49.76 0.61
N THR A 629 55.17 -49.64 1.44
CA THR A 629 56.50 -50.22 1.18
C THR A 629 56.76 -51.38 2.15
N TYR A 630 57.81 -52.16 1.88
CA TYR A 630 58.19 -53.30 2.73
C TYR A 630 59.49 -53.01 3.48
N TYR A 631 59.65 -53.60 4.65
CA TYR A 631 60.91 -53.65 5.37
C TYR A 631 61.26 -55.09 5.76
N VAL A 632 62.56 -55.36 5.93
CA VAL A 632 63.09 -56.64 6.39
C VAL A 632 63.93 -56.41 7.62
N ALA A 633 63.65 -57.16 8.69
CA ALA A 633 64.43 -57.13 9.91
C ALA A 633 64.95 -58.52 10.28
N GLU A 634 66.18 -58.58 10.78
CA GLU A 634 66.76 -59.78 11.39
C GLU A 634 66.00 -60.21 12.66
N CYS A 635 65.40 -59.24 13.37
CA CYS A 635 64.60 -59.42 14.57
C CYS A 635 63.28 -58.64 14.46
N MET A 636 62.14 -59.32 14.25
CA MET A 636 60.82 -58.64 14.16
C MET A 636 60.24 -58.22 15.52
N GLU A 637 60.82 -58.68 16.62
CA GLU A 637 60.42 -58.26 17.98
C GLU A 637 61.04 -56.89 18.32
N PHE A 638 62.27 -56.65 17.86
CA PHE A 638 63.00 -55.40 18.03
C PHE A 638 63.73 -55.08 16.73
N SER A 639 63.04 -54.44 15.76
CA SER A 639 63.56 -54.17 14.40
C SER A 639 64.92 -53.45 14.37
N VAL A 640 65.25 -52.72 15.44
CA VAL A 640 66.52 -52.00 15.62
C VAL A 640 67.70 -52.88 16.07
N LEU A 641 67.45 -54.13 16.46
CA LEU A 641 68.47 -55.09 16.92
C LEU A 641 68.81 -56.09 15.80
N GLY A 642 69.78 -55.73 14.97
CA GLY A 642 70.30 -56.58 13.88
C GLY A 642 70.30 -55.86 12.53
N GLU A 643 70.37 -56.64 11.45
CA GLU A 643 70.28 -56.13 10.07
C GLU A 643 68.84 -55.69 9.74
N TYR A 644 68.68 -54.47 9.24
CA TYR A 644 67.39 -53.85 8.90
C TYR A 644 67.47 -53.13 7.55
N HIS A 645 66.45 -53.31 6.71
CA HIS A 645 66.33 -52.68 5.39
C HIS A 645 64.87 -52.22 5.17
N ALA A 646 64.65 -50.99 4.72
CA ALA A 646 63.31 -50.41 4.50
C ALA A 646 63.19 -49.82 3.08
N ASP A 647 61.99 -49.31 2.76
CA ASP A 647 61.61 -48.75 1.45
C ASP A 647 61.79 -49.75 0.28
N LEU A 648 61.43 -51.00 0.54
CA LEU A 648 61.62 -52.10 -0.40
C LEU A 648 60.34 -52.41 -1.18
N THR A 649 60.51 -52.91 -2.39
CA THR A 649 59.46 -53.69 -3.06
C THR A 649 59.33 -55.07 -2.41
N ILE A 650 58.20 -55.75 -2.62
CA ILE A 650 58.01 -57.10 -2.09
C ILE A 650 59.08 -58.08 -2.58
N ASP A 651 59.53 -57.96 -3.83
CA ASP A 651 60.58 -58.82 -4.40
C ASP A 651 61.93 -58.61 -3.72
N GLU A 652 62.34 -57.36 -3.54
CA GLU A 652 63.57 -57.00 -2.84
C GLU A 652 63.52 -57.46 -1.37
N ALA A 653 62.37 -57.29 -0.71
CA ALA A 653 62.16 -57.76 0.66
C ALA A 653 62.36 -59.27 0.78
N PHE A 654 61.81 -60.07 -0.16
CA PHE A 654 62.02 -61.52 -0.16
C PHE A 654 63.46 -61.93 -0.45
N ASP A 655 64.15 -61.22 -1.34
CA ASP A 655 65.55 -61.52 -1.68
C ASP A 655 66.49 -61.22 -0.52
N ILE A 656 66.28 -60.10 0.16
CA ILE A 656 67.01 -59.73 1.38
C ILE A 656 66.68 -60.72 2.50
N TYR A 657 65.40 -61.04 2.72
CA TYR A 657 64.96 -62.02 3.71
C TYR A 657 65.64 -63.38 3.54
N LYS A 658 65.85 -63.86 2.30
CA LYS A 658 66.57 -65.11 2.01
C LYS A 658 68.08 -65.02 2.28
N ARG A 659 68.70 -63.85 2.08
CA ARG A 659 70.14 -63.64 2.29
C ARG A 659 70.53 -63.58 3.76
N ILE A 660 69.62 -63.14 4.64
CA ILE A 660 69.87 -63.10 6.09
C ILE A 660 70.11 -64.53 6.61
N PRO A 661 71.31 -64.86 7.13
CA PRO A 661 71.65 -66.21 7.58
C PRO A 661 70.76 -66.70 8.72
N SER A 662 70.33 -67.96 8.65
CA SER A 662 69.34 -68.53 9.61
C SER A 662 69.94 -68.89 10.97
N ASP A 663 71.27 -68.93 11.04
CA ASP A 663 72.09 -69.27 12.21
C ASP A 663 72.37 -68.08 13.13
N ARG A 664 72.10 -66.85 12.67
CA ARG A 664 72.13 -65.62 13.48
C ARG A 664 70.78 -65.46 14.21
N MET A 665 70.51 -66.31 15.20
CA MET A 665 69.22 -66.29 15.91
C MET A 665 69.16 -65.20 16.98
N ASN A 666 68.63 -64.03 16.62
CA ASN A 666 68.06 -63.08 17.60
C ASN A 666 66.64 -62.70 17.15
N GLY A 667 65.61 -63.21 17.82
CA GLY A 667 64.23 -62.69 17.74
C GLY A 667 63.42 -62.89 16.45
N GLY A 668 63.88 -63.75 15.53
CA GLY A 668 63.09 -64.21 14.39
C GLY A 668 63.00 -63.20 13.24
N LYS A 669 63.73 -63.48 12.15
CA LYS A 669 63.69 -62.64 10.95
C LYS A 669 62.32 -62.64 10.28
N GLY A 670 61.97 -61.53 9.66
CA GLY A 670 60.69 -61.37 9.00
C GLY A 670 60.64 -60.21 8.03
N ILE A 671 59.47 -60.05 7.42
CA ILE A 671 59.14 -58.96 6.52
C ILE A 671 57.98 -58.19 7.16
N GLY A 672 58.08 -56.88 7.21
CA GLY A 672 56.96 -56.02 7.59
C GLY A 672 56.58 -55.06 6.46
N ILE A 673 55.53 -54.30 6.71
CA ILE A 673 55.00 -53.26 5.83
C ILE A 673 55.15 -51.91 6.51
N CYS A 674 55.38 -50.86 5.73
CA CYS A 674 55.33 -49.48 6.16
C CYS A 674 54.17 -48.81 5.43
N LEU A 675 53.14 -48.39 6.17
CA LEU A 675 52.01 -47.63 5.64
C LEU A 675 52.32 -46.15 5.73
N GLN A 676 52.31 -45.49 4.58
CA GLN A 676 52.50 -44.04 4.45
C GLN A 676 51.19 -43.42 3.97
N GLU A 677 50.47 -42.83 4.90
CA GLU A 677 49.16 -42.20 4.72
C GLU A 677 48.90 -41.21 5.87
N ASP A 678 47.94 -40.30 5.70
CA ASP A 678 47.53 -39.38 6.76
C ASP A 678 46.50 -40.06 7.69
N SER A 679 46.99 -40.99 8.51
CA SER A 679 46.20 -41.83 9.41
C SER A 679 46.94 -42.06 10.72
N LEU A 680 46.19 -42.18 11.82
CA LEU A 680 46.74 -42.63 13.12
C LEU A 680 47.33 -44.05 13.06
N TYR A 681 47.10 -44.79 11.98
CA TYR A 681 47.65 -46.11 11.72
C TYR A 681 48.83 -46.09 10.72
N ALA A 682 49.37 -44.92 10.39
CA ALA A 682 50.60 -44.81 9.63
C ALA A 682 51.79 -45.35 10.45
N GLY A 683 52.69 -46.08 9.78
CA GLY A 683 53.88 -46.63 10.41
C GLY A 683 54.20 -48.07 10.02
N GLU A 684 55.14 -48.66 10.75
CA GLU A 684 55.68 -50.00 10.47
C GLU A 684 54.92 -51.10 11.21
N TYR A 685 54.45 -52.09 10.47
CA TYR A 685 53.74 -53.25 11.00
C TYR A 685 54.39 -54.56 10.54
N PRO A 686 54.56 -55.53 11.44
CA PRO A 686 54.94 -56.89 11.06
C PRO A 686 53.89 -57.52 10.13
N LEU A 687 54.34 -58.05 8.99
CA LEU A 687 53.48 -58.79 8.03
C LEU A 687 53.76 -60.30 8.10
N MET A 688 55.03 -60.68 8.19
CA MET A 688 55.49 -62.06 8.20
C MET A 688 56.60 -62.27 9.23
N ARG A 689 56.46 -63.30 10.07
CA ARG A 689 57.48 -63.78 10.99
C ARG A 689 57.81 -65.24 10.70
N SER A 690 59.09 -65.60 10.62
CA SER A 690 59.51 -67.01 10.46
C SER A 690 58.80 -67.78 9.33
N ASN A 691 58.62 -67.11 8.18
CA ASN A 691 57.93 -67.63 6.99
C ASN A 691 56.44 -67.96 7.18
N GLN A 692 55.78 -67.25 8.10
CA GLN A 692 54.33 -67.29 8.30
C GLN A 692 53.76 -65.88 8.43
N ILE A 693 52.59 -65.64 7.83
CA ILE A 693 51.90 -64.34 7.88
C ILE A 693 51.24 -64.19 9.24
N ASP A 694 51.51 -63.08 9.93
CA ASP A 694 51.03 -62.78 11.29
C ASP A 694 49.60 -62.20 11.22
N MET A 695 48.61 -63.07 11.03
CA MET A 695 47.21 -62.64 10.85
C MET A 695 46.57 -62.18 12.16
N GLU A 696 47.10 -62.56 13.33
CA GLU A 696 46.63 -62.04 14.61
C GLU A 696 46.85 -60.53 14.70
N THR A 697 48.05 -60.08 14.36
CA THR A 697 48.40 -58.65 14.39
C THR A 697 47.59 -57.86 13.36
N LEU A 698 47.43 -58.41 12.15
CA LEU A 698 46.72 -57.73 11.06
C LEU A 698 45.20 -57.74 11.22
N GLU A 699 44.59 -58.82 11.72
CA GLU A 699 43.14 -58.87 11.97
C GLU A 699 42.74 -58.26 13.31
N GLY A 700 43.66 -58.18 14.28
CA GLY A 700 43.44 -57.57 15.58
C GLY A 700 43.24 -56.05 15.52
N ILE A 701 43.70 -55.41 14.45
CA ILE A 701 43.47 -53.99 14.17
C ILE A 701 42.39 -53.90 13.06
N PRO A 702 41.16 -53.47 13.37
CA PRO A 702 40.06 -53.42 12.39
C PRO A 702 40.37 -52.61 11.13
N TYR A 703 41.24 -51.60 11.24
CA TYR A 703 41.72 -50.81 10.12
C TYR A 703 42.58 -51.64 9.15
N MET A 704 43.64 -52.30 9.67
CA MET A 704 44.54 -53.16 8.88
C MET A 704 43.83 -54.34 8.21
N LYS A 705 42.85 -54.91 8.92
CA LYS A 705 42.00 -56.00 8.41
C LYS A 705 41.26 -55.64 7.12
N ASN A 706 40.84 -54.39 7.00
CA ASN A 706 40.03 -53.93 5.86
C ASN A 706 40.82 -53.06 4.88
N HIS A 707 42.09 -52.74 5.18
CA HIS A 707 42.90 -51.84 4.36
C HIS A 707 43.31 -52.47 3.01
N PRO A 708 42.96 -51.88 1.85
CA PRO A 708 43.16 -52.51 0.54
C PRO A 708 44.60 -52.91 0.22
N LEU A 709 45.57 -52.03 0.51
CA LEU A 709 46.99 -52.32 0.26
C LEU A 709 47.55 -53.41 1.17
N VAL A 710 47.07 -53.50 2.42
CA VAL A 710 47.48 -54.54 3.37
C VAL A 710 46.93 -55.89 2.92
N GLN A 711 45.66 -55.94 2.50
CA GLN A 711 45.06 -57.16 1.96
C GLN A 711 45.72 -57.60 0.65
N GLN A 712 46.14 -56.66 -0.19
CA GLN A 712 46.95 -56.97 -1.36
C GLN A 712 48.31 -57.55 -0.96
N ALA A 713 49.01 -56.95 0.01
CA ALA A 713 50.29 -57.45 0.50
C ALA A 713 50.19 -58.87 1.09
N VAL A 714 49.13 -59.17 1.86
CA VAL A 714 48.83 -60.52 2.37
C VAL A 714 48.62 -61.50 1.22
N LYS A 715 47.80 -61.14 0.24
CA LYS A 715 47.51 -61.98 -0.93
C LYS A 715 48.77 -62.28 -1.75
N GLU A 716 49.66 -61.30 -1.91
CA GLU A 716 50.93 -61.48 -2.61
C GLU A 716 51.89 -62.40 -1.83
N MET A 717 51.91 -62.32 -0.49
CA MET A 717 52.65 -63.25 0.38
C MET A 717 52.12 -64.68 0.27
N GLU A 718 50.79 -64.86 0.25
CA GLU A 718 50.15 -66.16 0.08
C GLU A 718 50.45 -66.80 -1.28
N GLN A 719 50.41 -66.01 -2.37
CA GLN A 719 50.77 -66.47 -3.71
C GLN A 719 52.21 -66.95 -3.81
N ARG A 720 53.11 -66.39 -2.98
CA ARG A 720 54.52 -66.80 -2.87
C ARG A 720 54.73 -68.00 -1.94
N GLY A 721 53.65 -68.58 -1.41
CA GLY A 721 53.67 -69.82 -0.62
C GLY A 721 53.91 -69.63 0.87
N VAL A 722 53.80 -68.40 1.40
CA VAL A 722 53.85 -68.13 2.84
C VAL A 722 52.50 -68.54 3.46
N LYS A 723 52.53 -69.30 4.56
CA LYS A 723 51.31 -69.80 5.20
C LYS A 723 50.75 -68.76 6.18
N LEU A 724 49.42 -68.65 6.24
CA LEU A 724 48.72 -67.91 7.28
C LEU A 724 48.96 -68.55 8.65
N TRP A 725 49.23 -67.72 9.66
CA TRP A 725 49.32 -68.15 11.05
C TRP A 725 48.29 -67.43 11.91
N TYR A 726 47.55 -68.24 12.66
CA TYR A 726 46.59 -67.80 13.68
C TYR A 726 46.94 -68.55 14.97
N PRO A 727 47.20 -67.86 16.10
CA PRO A 727 47.29 -68.53 17.38
C PRO A 727 45.91 -69.03 17.78
N ILE A 728 45.86 -70.28 18.22
CA ILE A 728 44.64 -71.00 18.58
C ILE A 728 43.96 -70.35 19.79
N LYS A 729 42.63 -70.18 19.71
CA LYS A 729 41.73 -69.70 20.76
C LYS A 729 41.79 -70.53 22.06
N GLU A 730 42.68 -70.19 22.99
CA GLU A 730 42.59 -70.64 24.40
C GLU A 730 43.12 -69.55 25.36
N ALA A 731 42.30 -68.53 25.64
CA ALA A 731 42.37 -67.71 26.87
C ALA A 731 41.21 -66.71 26.90
N GLN A 732 39.97 -67.19 26.92
CA GLN A 732 38.82 -66.40 27.37
C GLN A 732 38.44 -66.87 28.78
N ALA A 733 39.14 -66.33 29.78
CA ALA A 733 38.64 -66.19 31.15
C ALA A 733 39.59 -65.25 31.90
N GLU A 734 39.01 -64.30 32.63
CA GLU A 734 39.65 -63.40 33.61
C GLU A 734 40.22 -62.08 33.06
N LYS A 735 39.36 -61.06 32.93
CA LYS A 735 39.20 -60.02 33.96
C LYS A 735 38.34 -58.87 33.44
N GLU A 736 37.10 -58.83 33.92
CA GLU A 736 36.40 -57.58 34.13
C GLU A 736 37.07 -56.78 35.26
N THR A 737 36.94 -55.47 35.16
CA THR A 737 37.03 -54.42 36.20
C THR A 737 38.41 -54.02 36.73
N GLU A 738 38.84 -52.78 36.42
CA GLU A 738 38.90 -51.71 37.42
C GLU A 738 38.95 -50.30 36.78
N GLN A 739 38.49 -49.33 37.56
CA GLN A 739 38.02 -47.99 37.23
C GLN A 739 39.13 -46.92 37.25
N ARG A 740 38.88 -45.78 36.57
CA ARG A 740 38.86 -44.37 37.08
C ARG A 740 39.24 -43.40 35.94
N GLN A 741 38.31 -42.58 35.45
CA GLN A 741 38.11 -41.17 35.85
C GLN A 741 39.37 -40.30 35.77
N GLU A 742 39.42 -39.44 34.74
CA GLU A 742 39.85 -38.04 34.86
C GLU A 742 39.17 -37.17 33.77
N GLN A 743 38.98 -35.89 34.10
CA GLN A 743 38.09 -34.89 33.50
C GLN A 743 38.77 -34.09 32.35
N PRO A 744 38.03 -33.23 31.62
CA PRO A 744 38.41 -32.73 30.31
C PRO A 744 39.43 -31.59 30.36
N GLN A 745 40.48 -31.69 29.56
CA GLN A 745 41.25 -30.54 29.09
C GLN A 745 40.50 -29.92 27.92
N ARG A 746 40.03 -28.68 28.10
CA ARG A 746 39.69 -27.77 27.00
C ARG A 746 40.99 -27.43 26.29
N GLU A 747 41.23 -28.07 25.15
CA GLU A 747 42.11 -27.57 24.11
C GLU A 747 41.22 -26.94 23.03
N SER A 748 41.58 -25.73 22.62
CA SER A 748 41.00 -25.03 21.47
C SER A 748 41.23 -25.88 20.23
N LYS A 749 40.21 -26.61 19.82
CA LYS A 749 40.21 -27.29 18.54
C LYS A 749 40.03 -26.24 17.45
N LYS A 750 41.12 -25.94 16.73
CA LYS A 750 41.01 -25.54 15.33
C LYS A 750 40.50 -26.76 14.57
N GLU A 751 39.18 -26.90 14.46
CA GLU A 751 38.58 -27.79 13.46
C GLU A 751 38.64 -27.06 12.11
N SER A 752 39.12 -27.74 11.07
CA SER A 752 39.22 -27.19 9.70
C SER A 752 37.84 -26.71 9.25
N VAL A 753 37.78 -25.46 8.78
CA VAL A 753 36.57 -24.75 8.33
C VAL A 753 35.80 -25.58 7.29
N LEU A 754 36.52 -26.25 6.38
CA LEU A 754 35.93 -27.16 5.37
C LEU A 754 35.16 -28.35 5.95
N LYS A 755 35.57 -28.86 7.11
CA LYS A 755 34.87 -29.96 7.76
C LYS A 755 33.52 -29.49 8.33
N ALA A 756 33.50 -28.32 8.95
CA ALA A 756 32.26 -27.70 9.42
C ALA A 756 31.33 -27.32 8.25
N LEU A 757 31.89 -26.86 7.13
CA LEU A 757 31.18 -26.51 5.89
C LEU A 757 30.54 -27.75 5.22
N LYS A 758 31.27 -28.85 5.10
CA LYS A 758 30.73 -30.14 4.61
C LYS A 758 29.62 -30.67 5.50
N GLU A 759 29.80 -30.64 6.82
CA GLU A 759 28.76 -31.09 7.77
C GLU A 759 27.49 -30.22 7.71
N ARG A 760 27.59 -28.92 7.40
CA ARG A 760 26.44 -28.02 7.20
C ARG A 760 25.73 -28.26 5.86
N GLN A 761 26.47 -28.43 4.76
CA GLN A 761 25.88 -28.77 3.44
C GLN A 761 25.13 -30.10 3.46
N GLU A 762 25.63 -31.10 4.20
CA GLU A 762 24.94 -32.37 4.40
C GLU A 762 23.65 -32.22 5.21
N ARG A 763 23.63 -31.34 6.23
CA ARG A 763 22.41 -31.02 7.01
C ARG A 763 21.35 -30.32 6.16
N LEU A 764 21.74 -29.38 5.31
CA LEU A 764 20.82 -28.66 4.42
C LEU A 764 20.20 -29.60 3.37
N LYS A 765 21.00 -30.51 2.79
CA LYS A 765 20.49 -31.57 1.89
C LYS A 765 19.53 -32.53 2.61
N ALA A 766 19.76 -32.84 3.88
CA ALA A 766 18.86 -33.70 4.66
C ALA A 766 17.49 -33.03 4.95
N GLN A 767 17.47 -31.73 5.20
CA GLN A 767 16.22 -30.98 5.48
C GLN A 767 15.30 -30.82 4.25
N GLN A 768 15.84 -30.84 3.03
CA GLN A 768 15.02 -30.78 1.79
C GLN A 768 14.32 -32.11 1.43
N THR A 769 14.67 -33.22 2.09
CA THR A 769 14.11 -34.56 1.78
C THR A 769 13.04 -35.08 2.75
N GLU A 770 12.66 -34.33 3.79
CA GLU A 770 11.57 -34.74 4.69
C GLU A 770 10.19 -34.31 4.17
N PRO A 771 9.20 -35.22 4.02
CA PRO A 771 7.84 -34.82 3.71
C PRO A 771 7.17 -34.18 4.94
N LYS A 772 6.62 -32.96 4.77
CA LYS A 772 5.83 -32.25 5.78
C LYS A 772 4.75 -33.16 6.37
N ARG A 773 4.81 -33.41 7.70
CA ARG A 773 3.75 -34.09 8.46
C ARG A 773 2.49 -33.21 8.50
N PRO A 774 1.28 -33.79 8.41
CA PRO A 774 0.05 -33.03 8.52
C PRO A 774 -0.18 -32.60 9.98
N GLU A 775 -0.49 -31.32 10.17
CA GLU A 775 -0.85 -30.73 11.46
C GLU A 775 -2.15 -31.33 12.00
N ARG A 776 -2.14 -31.67 13.29
CA ARG A 776 -3.32 -32.12 14.02
C ARG A 776 -4.08 -30.92 14.55
N SER A 777 -5.29 -30.74 14.04
CA SER A 777 -6.34 -29.89 14.60
C SER A 777 -6.58 -30.19 16.09
N GLN A 778 -6.38 -29.21 16.98
CA GLN A 778 -6.90 -29.25 18.35
C GLN A 778 -8.07 -28.29 18.51
N SER A 779 -9.27 -28.85 18.47
CA SER A 779 -10.50 -28.27 19.03
C SER A 779 -10.39 -28.21 20.56
N LYS A 780 -10.50 -27.02 21.17
CA LYS A 780 -10.76 -26.86 22.61
C LYS A 780 -12.22 -26.45 22.85
N LYS A 781 -12.92 -27.30 23.60
CA LYS A 781 -14.27 -27.10 24.13
C LYS A 781 -14.25 -26.13 25.33
N LYS A 782 -15.30 -25.30 25.43
CA LYS A 782 -15.94 -24.80 26.67
C LYS A 782 -15.81 -25.83 27.80
N GLY A 783 -15.42 -25.49 29.02
CA GLY A 783 -15.98 -24.46 29.89
C GLY A 783 -16.69 -25.20 31.04
N ASP A 784 -16.26 -24.96 32.28
CA ASP A 784 -17.02 -25.05 33.54
C ASP A 784 -16.04 -25.03 34.73
N MET A 785 -16.18 -24.08 35.64
CA MET A 785 -16.57 -24.40 37.03
C MET A 785 -16.89 -23.14 37.85
N GLU A 786 -18.02 -23.23 38.54
CA GLU A 786 -18.55 -22.36 39.58
C GLU A 786 -17.50 -21.90 40.62
N LEU A 787 -17.42 -20.58 40.86
CA LEU A 787 -17.81 -19.86 42.09
C LEU A 787 -17.14 -18.48 42.16
#